data_AF-A0A7E6FPH8-F1
#
_entry.id   AF-A0A7E6FPH8-F1
#
_cell.length_a   1.000
_cell.length_b   1.000
_cell.length_c   1.000
_cell.angle_alpha   90.00
_cell.angle_beta   90.00
_cell.angle_gamma   90.00
#
_symmetry.space_group_name_H-M   'P 1'
#
loop_
_entity.id
_entity.type
_entity.pdbx_description
1 polymer ?
#
loop_
_entity_poly.entity_id
_entity_poly.type
_entity_poly.pdbx_seq_one_letter_code
_entity_poly.pdbx_strand_id
1 'polypeptide(L)'
;METSPLSVLHEVPEHLEKADPIPAVSEQAVELESSTSKGNLKTNELKFKNDQEEPEANNSSENSEFTDSWELTESVSPSEGSRQQRSSGSSLFSNSSETSQTGSPEMPKKYDKPVHVVSKCEEIFCLICENNLKICGSSYTNIFKGQKRGSTTLPERISSFIGAAEDLKLCDVGSSYMCAQCQRNLQKAELLEKQVNQIRDTFTNSFSNLSRNSRMKKRRITLNNQQQSSVEVKQLQIRIKELEQERHALRLRLESLEAEYENTVKELQDDVNQLRQDLQGQQQQLTAGDKDKVNIIRELTQQNERLSDQVQHAAEMEGQLVSEVEGLRSQVSLRMSMPDQLDQLDALHAKINELTEKKCEIERKIHVLTEERDSYACSLEESQERILMLEKQKLEQELHIRNQGREIYELQEVNHQLQAQIENLSQRTSYGNTGPPSQTLFNELSGLSVDSDKEPAVLSVQNVFLPQGYPESVSEDYLSYQIWDSIQAFASSITGTLATQSVLKGIGVGNEQATVLGATLTWLLKDCTGMMGQIIFAWVQGTNLDCNAKRYRLLADILNDVAIFLDILASLIPAQLFIFMVCLSSLCRSIVGIAGASTRAALSQHQARRNNMADVSVKDSSQETLVNVTALLFNLILTPFVSKYKELVFYLFTFFTMLHLYSNYSAIKSVTMETINQSRLCILVQEYLRSSTILNVKDVNMQEPVIFATYRKMSIHLGCSINRIYPDESNLANLKEIYKDSKYLVFTDLVDGHIYILLCNGSTVEDQLEGCFQAEVINAAIDNLISPQILEHNKTLQKLTESARDRNPQEVMKYSFEYTKKNFENFKKLLQSKNWITDHHLLGADEWRVDLMMNKKKD
;
A
#
# COMPACT_ATOMS: atom_id res chain seq x y z
N MET A 1 -71.56 -5.63 -53.92
CA MET A 1 -70.66 -6.52 -54.68
C MET A 1 -69.90 -7.30 -53.63
N GLU A 2 -70.56 -8.34 -53.11
CA GLU A 2 -70.28 -9.78 -53.39
C GLU A 2 -69.08 -10.26 -52.55
N THR A 3 -69.08 -11.31 -51.72
CA THR A 3 -70.03 -12.34 -51.27
C THR A 3 -69.38 -13.06 -50.06
N SER A 4 -70.19 -13.64 -49.18
CA SER A 4 -69.82 -14.54 -48.07
C SER A 4 -69.45 -15.98 -48.58
N PRO A 5 -69.52 -17.10 -47.79
CA PRO A 5 -68.59 -17.64 -46.78
C PRO A 5 -68.31 -19.18 -46.88
N LEU A 6 -67.55 -19.76 -45.91
CA LEU A 6 -67.57 -21.16 -45.37
C LEU A 6 -67.32 -22.40 -46.27
N SER A 7 -66.34 -23.28 -45.91
CA SER A 7 -66.56 -24.72 -45.55
C SER A 7 -65.27 -25.59 -45.43
N VAL A 8 -65.07 -26.15 -44.22
CA VAL A 8 -64.69 -27.53 -43.79
C VAL A 8 -64.15 -28.56 -44.82
N LEU A 9 -63.01 -29.23 -44.53
CA LEU A 9 -62.86 -30.71 -44.43
C LEU A 9 -61.40 -31.21 -44.18
N HIS A 10 -61.30 -32.13 -43.20
CA HIS A 10 -60.40 -33.30 -43.02
C HIS A 10 -58.98 -33.36 -43.62
N GLU A 11 -57.98 -33.67 -42.79
CA GLU A 11 -57.30 -34.99 -42.79
C GLU A 11 -56.28 -35.15 -41.63
N VAL A 12 -56.34 -36.32 -41.00
CA VAL A 12 -55.40 -36.88 -40.01
C VAL A 12 -54.50 -37.87 -40.76
N PRO A 13 -53.22 -38.05 -40.35
CA PRO A 13 -52.82 -39.43 -40.05
C PRO A 13 -51.97 -39.55 -38.76
N GLU A 14 -52.39 -40.47 -37.90
CA GLU A 14 -51.53 -41.20 -36.97
C GLU A 14 -50.65 -42.18 -37.76
N HIS A 15 -49.39 -42.35 -37.34
CA HIS A 15 -48.77 -43.67 -37.11
C HIS A 15 -47.48 -43.54 -36.28
N LEU A 16 -47.48 -44.22 -35.13
CA LEU A 16 -46.34 -44.52 -34.27
C LEU A 16 -45.41 -45.58 -34.92
N GLU A 17 -44.09 -45.50 -34.66
CA GLU A 17 -43.38 -46.54 -33.90
C GLU A 17 -41.91 -46.18 -33.56
N LYS A 18 -41.59 -46.33 -32.26
CA LYS A 18 -40.36 -46.84 -31.62
C LYS A 18 -39.00 -46.14 -31.85
N ALA A 19 -38.48 -45.58 -30.75
CA ALA A 19 -37.04 -45.47 -30.50
C ALA A 19 -36.73 -45.82 -29.03
N ASP A 20 -35.68 -46.63 -28.85
CA ASP A 20 -35.23 -47.33 -27.65
C ASP A 20 -34.66 -46.43 -26.53
N PRO A 21 -34.56 -46.93 -25.28
CA PRO A 21 -34.02 -46.18 -24.14
C PRO A 21 -32.49 -46.17 -24.12
N ILE A 22 -31.90 -45.00 -23.86
CA ILE A 22 -30.46 -44.80 -23.67
C ILE A 22 -30.09 -45.08 -22.19
N PRO A 23 -28.98 -45.79 -21.91
CA PRO A 23 -28.74 -46.45 -20.64
C PRO A 23 -28.12 -45.55 -19.56
N ALA A 24 -28.37 -45.94 -18.30
CA ALA A 24 -27.65 -45.50 -17.13
C ALA A 24 -26.19 -45.98 -17.14
N VAL A 25 -25.25 -45.10 -16.81
CA VAL A 25 -23.85 -45.47 -16.47
C VAL A 25 -23.39 -44.67 -15.25
N SER A 26 -23.20 -45.45 -14.18
CA SER A 26 -22.34 -45.35 -12.99
C SER A 26 -21.43 -44.14 -12.73
N GLU A 27 -21.47 -43.75 -11.45
CA GLU A 27 -20.36 -43.30 -10.59
C GLU A 27 -18.94 -43.53 -11.13
N GLN A 28 -18.16 -42.45 -11.21
CA GLN A 28 -16.71 -42.49 -10.99
C GLN A 28 -16.23 -41.14 -10.42
N ALA A 29 -15.29 -41.26 -9.48
CA ALA A 29 -14.78 -40.26 -8.57
C ALA A 29 -14.13 -39.04 -9.25
N VAL A 30 -14.28 -37.87 -8.62
CA VAL A 30 -13.44 -36.69 -8.87
C VAL A 30 -12.58 -36.47 -7.63
N GLU A 31 -11.28 -36.69 -7.80
CA GLU A 31 -10.23 -36.40 -6.83
C GLU A 31 -10.16 -34.90 -6.54
N LEU A 32 -10.01 -34.60 -5.25
CA LEU A 32 -9.60 -33.31 -4.72
C LEU A 32 -8.13 -33.04 -5.06
N GLU A 33 -7.85 -31.93 -5.75
CA GLU A 33 -6.53 -31.30 -5.67
C GLU A 33 -6.63 -30.01 -4.86
N SER A 34 -6.16 -30.12 -3.62
CA SER A 34 -5.84 -29.00 -2.74
C SER A 34 -4.52 -28.36 -3.17
N SER A 35 -4.54 -27.09 -3.58
CA SER A 35 -3.33 -26.26 -3.67
C SER A 35 -3.38 -25.15 -2.61
N THR A 36 -2.76 -25.43 -1.48
CA THR A 36 -2.38 -24.45 -0.46
C THR A 36 -1.29 -23.54 -1.01
N SER A 37 -1.58 -22.25 -1.18
CA SER A 37 -0.54 -21.21 -1.29
C SER A 37 -0.72 -20.21 -0.14
N LYS A 38 0.20 -20.28 0.82
CA LYS A 38 0.36 -19.31 1.90
C LYS A 38 1.00 -18.06 1.31
N GLY A 39 0.24 -16.97 1.20
CA GLY A 39 0.75 -15.63 0.92
C GLY A 39 0.63 -14.76 2.17
N ASN A 40 1.76 -14.45 2.81
CA ASN A 40 1.85 -13.47 3.89
C ASN A 40 1.56 -12.06 3.34
N LEU A 41 0.46 -11.43 3.79
CA LEU A 41 0.24 -9.99 3.65
C LEU A 41 0.66 -9.29 4.94
N LYS A 42 1.67 -8.42 4.84
CA LYS A 42 1.97 -7.40 5.84
C LYS A 42 1.12 -6.18 5.52
N THR A 43 0.18 -5.86 6.40
CA THR A 43 -0.55 -4.58 6.43
C THR A 43 0.25 -3.57 7.26
N ASN A 44 0.55 -2.41 6.67
CA ASN A 44 1.04 -1.24 7.39
C ASN A 44 -0.17 -0.36 7.70
N GLU A 45 -0.55 -0.26 8.98
CA GLU A 45 -1.48 0.77 9.46
C GLU A 45 -0.69 1.92 10.12
N LEU A 46 -1.03 3.14 9.72
CA LEU A 46 -0.57 4.40 10.30
C LEU A 46 -1.41 4.72 11.54
N LYS A 47 -0.79 4.68 12.73
CA LYS A 47 -1.37 5.16 14.00
C LYS A 47 -1.43 6.68 14.02
N PHE A 48 -2.64 7.24 14.11
CA PHE A 48 -2.88 8.60 14.64
C PHE A 48 -2.89 8.54 16.17
N LYS A 49 -2.06 9.38 16.80
CA LYS A 49 -2.00 9.57 18.25
C LYS A 49 -3.22 10.37 18.73
N ASN A 50 -3.96 9.82 19.69
CA ASN A 50 -4.79 10.60 20.61
C ASN A 50 -4.16 10.45 22.00
N ASP A 51 -3.65 11.57 22.52
CA ASP A 51 -3.29 11.71 23.93
C ASP A 51 -4.60 11.92 24.73
N GLN A 52 -4.89 11.03 25.68
CA GLN A 52 -5.85 11.26 26.75
C GLN A 52 -5.06 11.46 28.04
N GLU A 53 -5.21 12.65 28.65
CA GLU A 53 -4.87 12.92 30.04
C GLU A 53 -5.90 12.28 30.98
N GLU A 54 -5.38 11.88 32.14
CA GLU A 54 -5.98 11.15 33.26
C GLU A 54 -7.26 11.77 33.84
N PRO A 55 -7.99 10.99 34.66
CA PRO A 55 -8.51 11.55 35.89
C PRO A 55 -8.00 10.83 37.15
N GLU A 56 -7.88 11.68 38.16
CA GLU A 56 -7.34 11.49 39.49
C GLU A 56 -8.01 10.40 40.33
N ALA A 57 -7.20 9.83 41.22
CA ALA A 57 -7.55 8.89 42.26
C ALA A 57 -8.42 9.52 43.37
N ASN A 58 -9.29 8.70 43.97
CA ASN A 58 -9.62 8.79 45.39
C ASN A 58 -10.10 7.44 45.94
N ASN A 59 -9.31 6.92 46.90
CA ASN A 59 -9.69 6.28 48.18
C ASN A 59 -10.84 5.26 48.19
N SER A 60 -10.76 4.08 48.81
CA SER A 60 -9.95 3.62 49.95
C SER A 60 -10.31 2.16 50.27
N SER A 61 -9.35 1.44 50.91
CA SER A 61 -9.54 0.32 51.89
C SER A 61 -10.24 -0.96 51.40
N GLU A 62 -9.88 -2.20 51.74
CA GLU A 62 -8.91 -2.82 52.66
C GLU A 62 -9.03 -4.35 52.45
N ASN A 63 -8.06 -5.11 52.98
CA ASN A 63 -8.05 -6.56 53.23
C ASN A 63 -7.74 -7.48 52.03
N SER A 64 -6.88 -8.50 52.10
CA SER A 64 -6.06 -9.09 53.18
C SER A 64 -5.22 -10.22 52.52
N GLU A 65 -3.98 -10.45 52.99
CA GLU A 65 -3.33 -11.76 53.28
C GLU A 65 -3.41 -12.95 52.29
N PHE A 66 -2.48 -13.88 52.10
CA PHE A 66 -1.08 -14.16 52.50
C PHE A 66 -0.68 -15.47 51.74
N THR A 67 0.59 -15.60 51.33
CA THR A 67 1.44 -16.82 51.22
C THR A 67 1.21 -18.03 50.29
N ASP A 68 2.33 -18.37 49.61
CA ASP A 68 3.05 -19.66 49.45
C ASP A 68 2.39 -20.94 48.89
N SER A 69 3.00 -21.54 47.86
CA SER A 69 4.03 -22.60 48.03
C SER A 69 4.19 -23.49 46.78
N TRP A 70 5.41 -24.00 46.60
CA TRP A 70 5.85 -25.01 45.63
C TRP A 70 5.32 -26.42 45.95
N GLU A 71 5.17 -27.30 44.94
CA GLU A 71 5.80 -28.64 44.94
C GLU A 71 5.66 -29.43 43.62
N LEU A 72 6.68 -30.26 43.37
CA LEU A 72 6.94 -31.20 42.28
C LEU A 72 6.40 -32.61 42.59
N THR A 73 6.23 -33.47 41.56
CA THR A 73 6.76 -34.86 41.38
C THR A 73 5.90 -35.63 40.35
N GLU A 74 6.43 -36.12 39.21
CA GLU A 74 7.27 -37.31 38.92
C GLU A 74 6.51 -38.66 38.74
N SER A 75 6.68 -39.31 37.57
CA SER A 75 6.92 -40.77 37.33
C SER A 75 6.54 -41.17 35.88
N VAL A 76 7.47 -41.56 34.99
CA VAL A 76 8.16 -42.86 34.74
C VAL A 76 7.46 -43.82 33.73
N SER A 77 8.23 -44.12 32.68
CA SER A 77 8.31 -45.07 31.52
C SER A 77 7.69 -46.51 31.63
N PRO A 78 7.88 -47.51 30.69
CA PRO A 78 8.71 -47.62 29.44
C PRO A 78 8.24 -48.54 28.24
N SER A 79 8.96 -48.43 27.10
CA SER A 79 9.51 -49.48 26.16
C SER A 79 8.59 -50.49 25.40
N GLU A 80 8.86 -51.07 24.21
CA GLU A 80 10.04 -51.19 23.32
C GLU A 80 9.65 -51.84 21.95
N GLY A 81 10.53 -51.74 20.92
CA GLY A 81 10.50 -52.59 19.72
C GLY A 81 11.47 -52.25 18.57
N SER A 82 12.74 -52.72 18.67
CA SER A 82 13.65 -53.37 17.65
C SER A 82 13.48 -53.15 16.12
N ARG A 83 14.49 -53.16 15.21
CA ARG A 83 15.96 -53.45 15.18
C ARG A 83 16.55 -53.11 13.78
N GLN A 84 17.80 -52.61 13.74
CA GLN A 84 18.96 -52.89 12.82
C GLN A 84 18.88 -52.58 11.28
N GLN A 85 19.92 -52.11 10.57
CA GLN A 85 21.39 -52.24 10.75
C GLN A 85 22.23 -51.23 9.91
N ARG A 86 23.26 -50.62 10.53
CA ARG A 86 24.67 -50.29 10.10
C ARG A 86 24.94 -49.52 8.78
N SER A 87 25.88 -48.55 8.72
CA SER A 87 27.24 -48.59 9.27
C SER A 87 27.90 -47.20 9.45
N SER A 88 28.68 -47.09 10.55
CA SER A 88 29.95 -46.34 10.79
C SER A 88 30.07 -44.85 10.43
N GLY A 89 30.55 -43.94 11.29
CA GLY A 89 31.12 -44.07 12.63
C GLY A 89 32.01 -42.85 12.98
N SER A 90 31.94 -42.49 14.26
CA SER A 90 32.91 -41.75 15.10
C SER A 90 33.17 -40.24 14.93
N SER A 91 32.94 -39.59 16.07
CA SER A 91 33.31 -38.27 16.55
C SER A 91 34.78 -38.15 16.98
N LEU A 92 35.35 -36.94 16.95
CA LEU A 92 35.84 -36.16 18.10
C LEU A 92 36.83 -35.06 17.68
N PHE A 93 36.76 -33.96 18.43
CA PHE A 93 37.58 -32.75 18.42
C PHE A 93 39.10 -32.97 18.28
N SER A 94 39.78 -32.12 17.51
CA SER A 94 40.61 -31.01 18.01
C SER A 94 41.61 -30.50 16.94
N ASN A 95 41.91 -29.21 17.06
CA ASN A 95 43.09 -28.49 16.58
C ASN A 95 43.29 -28.20 15.08
N SER A 96 43.23 -26.88 14.82
CA SER A 96 44.26 -26.05 14.19
C SER A 96 44.68 -26.31 12.75
N SER A 97 44.42 -25.27 11.94
CA SER A 97 45.30 -24.64 10.95
C SER A 97 45.87 -25.50 9.81
N GLU A 98 45.51 -25.09 8.59
CA GLU A 98 46.25 -25.07 7.31
C GLU A 98 45.16 -24.99 6.21
N THR A 99 45.24 -24.32 5.06
CA THR A 99 46.31 -23.74 4.27
C THR A 99 45.66 -23.06 3.06
N SER A 100 46.27 -21.99 2.55
CA SER A 100 46.43 -21.78 1.11
C SER A 100 47.67 -20.90 0.92
N GLN A 101 48.84 -21.55 0.83
CA GLN A 101 49.62 -21.65 -0.41
C GLN A 101 49.65 -20.36 -1.23
N THR A 102 50.82 -19.72 -1.26
CA THR A 102 51.55 -19.42 -2.51
C THR A 102 52.96 -18.88 -2.20
N GLY A 103 53.97 -19.53 -2.78
CA GLY A 103 55.20 -18.87 -3.27
C GLY A 103 56.33 -18.56 -2.27
N SER A 104 57.14 -19.56 -1.91
CA SER A 104 58.50 -19.33 -1.38
C SER A 104 59.51 -19.28 -2.54
N PRO A 105 60.39 -18.28 -2.64
CA PRO A 105 61.56 -18.33 -3.50
C PRO A 105 62.73 -19.04 -2.81
N GLU A 106 63.40 -19.89 -3.59
CA GLU A 106 64.62 -20.64 -3.26
C GLU A 106 65.75 -19.73 -2.75
N MET A 107 66.37 -20.13 -1.63
CA MET A 107 67.67 -19.59 -1.18
C MET A 107 68.81 -20.40 -1.81
N PRO A 108 69.82 -19.76 -2.42
CA PRO A 108 70.86 -20.47 -3.14
C PRO A 108 71.87 -21.13 -2.19
N LYS A 109 72.36 -22.27 -2.67
CA LYS A 109 73.39 -23.12 -2.08
C LYS A 109 74.64 -22.32 -1.64
N LYS A 110 75.19 -22.74 -0.50
CA LYS A 110 76.49 -22.35 0.07
C LYS A 110 77.55 -22.18 -1.03
N TYR A 111 78.10 -20.98 -1.14
CA TYR A 111 79.35 -20.71 -1.84
C TYR A 111 80.54 -21.26 -1.04
N ASP A 112 81.44 -21.91 -1.77
CA ASP A 112 82.69 -22.51 -1.31
C ASP A 112 83.59 -21.53 -0.54
N LYS A 113 84.18 -22.03 0.55
CA LYS A 113 85.30 -21.37 1.23
C LYS A 113 86.57 -21.52 0.37
N PRO A 114 87.38 -20.47 0.18
CA PRO A 114 88.65 -20.57 -0.50
C PRO A 114 89.69 -21.22 0.43
N VAL A 115 89.83 -22.54 0.35
CA VAL A 115 90.98 -23.28 0.91
C VAL A 115 92.27 -23.00 0.11
N HIS A 116 92.18 -22.27 -1.00
CA HIS A 116 93.26 -22.14 -1.98
C HIS A 116 94.28 -21.01 -1.79
N VAL A 117 94.17 -20.17 -0.75
CA VAL A 117 95.12 -19.05 -0.55
C VAL A 117 96.13 -19.31 0.58
N VAL A 118 95.76 -20.08 1.61
CA VAL A 118 96.71 -20.48 2.67
C VAL A 118 97.74 -21.48 2.16
N SER A 119 97.30 -22.41 1.29
CA SER A 119 98.17 -23.42 0.67
C SER A 119 99.28 -22.82 -0.20
N LYS A 120 99.05 -21.67 -0.86
CA LYS A 120 100.04 -21.00 -1.71
C LYS A 120 101.09 -20.20 -0.92
N CYS A 121 100.73 -19.71 0.27
CA CYS A 121 101.69 -19.06 1.17
C CYS A 121 102.55 -20.10 1.91
N GLU A 122 101.98 -21.27 2.26
CA GLU A 122 102.75 -22.39 2.82
C GLU A 122 103.74 -22.96 1.80
N GLU A 123 103.37 -23.08 0.51
CA GLU A 123 104.28 -23.51 -0.57
C GLU A 123 105.46 -22.54 -0.78
N ILE A 124 105.21 -21.22 -0.79
CA ILE A 124 106.26 -20.21 -0.99
C ILE A 124 107.20 -20.13 0.22
N PHE A 125 106.69 -20.31 1.45
CA PHE A 125 107.51 -20.30 2.66
C PHE A 125 108.36 -21.59 2.78
N CYS A 126 107.82 -22.76 2.43
CA CYS A 126 108.58 -24.01 2.34
C CYS A 126 109.69 -23.95 1.27
N LEU A 127 109.42 -23.34 0.10
CA LEU A 127 110.41 -23.14 -0.96
C LEU A 127 111.55 -22.18 -0.57
N ILE A 128 111.29 -21.19 0.29
CA ILE A 128 112.32 -20.28 0.82
C ILE A 128 113.14 -20.97 1.94
N CYS A 129 112.53 -21.84 2.75
CA CYS A 129 113.24 -22.62 3.77
C CYS A 129 114.11 -23.73 3.16
N GLU A 130 113.62 -24.48 2.15
CA GLU A 130 114.39 -25.55 1.49
C GLU A 130 115.61 -25.02 0.71
N ASN A 131 115.51 -23.84 0.10
CA ASN A 131 116.63 -23.24 -0.64
C ASN A 131 117.71 -22.64 0.29
N ASN A 132 117.37 -22.19 1.49
CA ASN A 132 118.35 -21.65 2.45
C ASN A 132 119.02 -22.76 3.30
N LEU A 133 118.39 -23.92 3.48
CA LEU A 133 118.98 -25.07 4.20
C LEU A 133 119.99 -25.90 3.39
N LYS A 134 120.06 -25.74 2.05
CA LYS A 134 121.10 -26.38 1.21
C LYS A 134 122.45 -25.64 1.17
N ILE A 135 122.58 -24.47 1.80
CA ILE A 135 123.80 -23.64 1.76
C ILE A 135 124.66 -23.79 3.03
N CYS A 136 124.22 -24.56 4.04
CA CYS A 136 125.04 -24.87 5.21
C CYS A 136 125.25 -26.38 5.34
N GLY A 137 126.37 -26.87 4.80
CA GLY A 137 126.82 -28.24 5.00
C GLY A 137 127.33 -28.48 6.42
N SER A 138 126.83 -29.56 7.02
CA SER A 138 127.30 -30.26 8.24
C SER A 138 126.99 -29.66 9.62
N SER A 139 126.39 -30.53 10.45
CA SER A 139 126.06 -30.46 11.88
C SER A 139 124.92 -29.54 12.32
N TYR A 140 123.69 -30.06 12.29
CA TYR A 140 122.76 -30.10 13.45
C TYR A 140 121.56 -31.03 13.13
N THR A 141 121.87 -32.28 12.80
CA THR A 141 120.90 -33.37 13.03
C THR A 141 120.85 -33.63 14.54
N ASN A 142 119.85 -33.08 15.24
CA ASN A 142 119.23 -33.64 16.46
C ASN A 142 118.52 -32.58 17.33
N ILE A 143 117.60 -31.78 16.78
CA ILE A 143 116.54 -31.13 17.59
C ILE A 143 115.26 -31.21 16.74
N PHE A 144 114.18 -31.77 17.30
CA PHE A 144 112.90 -32.11 16.65
C PHE A 144 112.77 -33.50 15.96
N LYS A 145 113.35 -34.54 16.55
CA LYS A 145 112.64 -35.83 16.66
C LYS A 145 111.88 -35.84 17.97
N GLY A 146 110.61 -35.43 17.94
CA GLY A 146 109.71 -35.63 19.07
C GLY A 146 108.71 -34.50 19.31
N GLN A 147 107.70 -34.36 18.45
CA GLN A 147 106.36 -33.97 18.89
C GLN A 147 105.35 -34.18 17.75
N LYS A 148 104.48 -35.17 17.93
CA LYS A 148 103.30 -35.40 17.08
C LYS A 148 102.23 -34.35 17.42
N ARG A 149 101.61 -33.81 16.35
CA ARG A 149 100.26 -33.20 16.24
C ARG A 149 99.62 -32.69 17.54
N GLY A 150 99.62 -31.37 17.71
CA GLY A 150 98.71 -30.66 18.60
C GLY A 150 98.84 -29.14 18.42
N SER A 151 97.73 -28.49 18.04
CA SER A 151 97.39 -27.07 18.25
C SER A 151 98.53 -26.10 18.63
N THR A 152 99.09 -25.39 17.65
CA THR A 152 99.79 -24.11 17.86
C THR A 152 99.51 -23.20 16.67
N THR A 153 99.13 -21.95 16.93
CA THR A 153 98.75 -20.99 15.89
C THR A 153 100.00 -20.42 15.18
N LEU A 154 99.87 -20.02 13.91
CA LEU A 154 100.96 -19.47 13.09
C LEU A 154 101.83 -18.37 13.79
N PRO A 155 101.28 -17.50 14.67
CA PRO A 155 102.07 -16.54 15.43
C PRO A 155 103.07 -17.17 16.43
N GLU A 156 102.71 -18.30 17.07
CA GLU A 156 103.56 -18.96 18.09
C GLU A 156 104.78 -19.65 17.44
N ARG A 157 104.63 -20.16 16.22
CA ARG A 157 105.75 -20.69 15.42
C ARG A 157 106.70 -19.61 14.93
N ILE A 158 106.19 -18.42 14.61
CA ILE A 158 107.01 -17.25 14.22
C ILE A 158 107.78 -16.71 15.44
N SER A 159 107.17 -16.66 16.62
CA SER A 159 107.85 -16.23 17.85
C SER A 159 108.98 -17.18 18.27
N SER A 160 108.80 -18.50 18.08
CA SER A 160 109.87 -19.50 18.31
C SER A 160 111.02 -19.38 17.31
N PHE A 161 110.76 -18.99 16.06
CA PHE A 161 111.78 -18.79 15.03
C PHE A 161 112.54 -17.46 15.20
N ILE A 162 111.87 -16.41 15.68
CA ILE A 162 112.51 -15.13 16.04
C ILE A 162 113.39 -15.30 17.28
N GLY A 163 112.95 -16.06 18.30
CA GLY A 163 113.77 -16.39 19.47
C GLY A 163 115.05 -17.17 19.13
N ALA A 164 114.97 -18.14 18.20
CA ALA A 164 116.16 -18.86 17.71
C ALA A 164 117.07 -18.00 16.82
N ALA A 165 116.55 -16.94 16.20
CA ALA A 165 117.32 -15.97 15.42
C ALA A 165 117.98 -14.89 16.30
N GLU A 166 117.43 -14.59 17.48
CA GLU A 166 118.05 -13.71 18.49
C GLU A 166 119.20 -14.40 19.25
N ASP A 167 119.15 -15.73 19.45
CA ASP A 167 120.27 -16.51 20.01
C ASP A 167 121.49 -16.62 19.06
N LEU A 168 121.33 -16.29 17.77
CA LEU A 168 122.41 -16.19 16.77
C LEU A 168 123.13 -14.82 16.78
N LYS A 169 122.71 -13.88 17.65
CA LYS A 169 123.29 -12.53 17.79
C LYS A 169 124.26 -12.38 18.97
N LEU A 170 124.89 -13.47 19.43
CA LEU A 170 125.96 -13.43 20.42
C LEU A 170 127.21 -14.17 19.91
N CYS A 171 127.91 -13.54 18.97
CA CYS A 171 129.37 -13.61 18.88
C CYS A 171 129.86 -12.24 18.41
N ASP A 172 130.39 -11.52 19.39
CA ASP A 172 130.93 -10.18 19.32
C ASP A 172 132.39 -10.20 18.80
N VAL A 173 132.83 -9.04 18.35
CA VAL A 173 134.23 -8.58 18.19
C VAL A 173 135.05 -9.07 16.96
N GLY A 174 135.19 -8.13 16.02
CA GLY A 174 136.52 -7.65 15.57
C GLY A 174 137.31 -8.49 14.57
N SER A 175 137.23 -8.16 13.29
CA SER A 175 138.38 -7.77 12.44
C SER A 175 138.00 -7.77 10.95
N SER A 176 138.52 -6.77 10.24
CA SER A 176 138.73 -6.58 8.80
C SER A 176 138.14 -7.60 7.79
N TYR A 177 137.48 -7.04 6.77
CA TYR A 177 136.99 -7.63 5.51
C TYR A 177 135.53 -8.14 5.46
N MET A 178 134.59 -7.20 5.40
CA MET A 178 133.27 -7.45 4.78
C MET A 178 133.41 -7.56 3.26
N CYS A 179 133.09 -8.72 2.67
CA CYS A 179 133.05 -8.91 1.21
C CYS A 179 131.84 -8.17 0.59
N ALA A 180 132.02 -7.55 -0.58
CA ALA A 180 131.01 -6.80 -1.35
C ALA A 180 129.68 -7.56 -1.59
N GLN A 181 129.68 -8.88 -1.44
CA GLN A 181 128.48 -9.71 -1.53
C GLN A 181 127.57 -9.60 -0.29
N CYS A 182 128.12 -9.47 0.92
CA CYS A 182 127.32 -9.34 2.15
C CYS A 182 126.67 -7.95 2.25
N GLN A 183 127.34 -6.90 1.78
CA GLN A 183 126.79 -5.54 1.76
C GLN A 183 125.63 -5.39 0.74
N ARG A 184 125.72 -6.09 -0.41
CA ARG A 184 124.61 -6.17 -1.39
C ARG A 184 123.42 -6.99 -0.87
N ASN A 185 123.68 -8.04 -0.10
CA ASN A 185 122.62 -8.87 0.48
C ASN A 185 121.89 -8.15 1.63
N LEU A 186 122.59 -7.36 2.45
CA LEU A 186 121.98 -6.52 3.48
C LEU A 186 121.11 -5.41 2.86
N GLN A 187 121.60 -4.72 1.81
CA GLN A 187 120.80 -3.73 1.07
C GLN A 187 119.58 -4.34 0.37
N LYS A 188 119.69 -5.57 -0.16
CA LYS A 188 118.54 -6.32 -0.71
C LYS A 188 117.53 -6.69 0.37
N ALA A 189 117.99 -7.08 1.56
CA ALA A 189 117.14 -7.40 2.69
C ALA A 189 116.37 -6.17 3.18
N GLU A 190 117.01 -5.01 3.31
CA GLU A 190 116.36 -3.74 3.68
C GLU A 190 115.36 -3.26 2.61
N LEU A 191 115.67 -3.45 1.31
CA LEU A 191 114.75 -3.12 0.22
C LEU A 191 113.52 -4.05 0.21
N LEU A 192 113.73 -5.35 0.43
CA LEU A 192 112.66 -6.33 0.58
C LEU A 192 111.79 -6.03 1.81
N GLU A 193 112.39 -5.64 2.93
CA GLU A 193 111.66 -5.25 4.13
C GLU A 193 110.78 -4.01 3.88
N LYS A 194 111.31 -3.00 3.18
CA LYS A 194 110.51 -1.83 2.75
C LYS A 194 109.37 -2.21 1.81
N GLN A 195 109.61 -3.10 0.85
CA GLN A 195 108.56 -3.57 -0.07
C GLN A 195 107.49 -4.41 0.65
N VAL A 196 107.90 -5.28 1.58
CA VAL A 196 106.99 -6.07 2.41
C VAL A 196 106.16 -5.18 3.33
N ASN A 197 106.76 -4.14 3.93
CA ASN A 197 106.04 -3.17 4.76
C ASN A 197 105.08 -2.33 3.92
N GLN A 198 105.47 -1.89 2.72
CA GLN A 198 104.57 -1.15 1.81
C GLN A 198 103.38 -2.00 1.35
N ILE A 199 103.61 -3.28 1.03
CA ILE A 199 102.53 -4.22 0.69
C ILE A 199 101.64 -4.47 1.91
N ARG A 200 102.22 -4.64 3.10
CA ARG A 200 101.48 -4.78 4.36
C ARG A 200 100.60 -3.57 4.63
N ASP A 201 101.10 -2.36 4.48
CA ASP A 201 100.34 -1.13 4.73
C ASP A 201 99.23 -0.94 3.70
N THR A 202 99.52 -1.22 2.42
CA THR A 202 98.51 -1.15 1.34
C THR A 202 97.40 -2.18 1.53
N PHE A 203 97.77 -3.40 1.98
CA PHE A 203 96.82 -4.46 2.28
C PHE A 203 96.00 -4.15 3.53
N THR A 204 96.62 -3.58 4.57
CA THR A 204 95.95 -3.18 5.82
C THR A 204 94.99 -2.02 5.57
N ASN A 205 95.36 -1.06 4.73
CA ASN A 205 94.48 0.04 4.30
C ASN A 205 93.33 -0.45 3.41
N SER A 206 93.60 -1.38 2.48
CA SER A 206 92.54 -1.96 1.65
C SER A 206 91.57 -2.81 2.48
N PHE A 207 92.07 -3.62 3.40
CA PHE A 207 91.26 -4.46 4.29
C PHE A 207 90.45 -3.62 5.28
N SER A 208 91.04 -2.56 5.85
CA SER A 208 90.30 -1.63 6.72
C SER A 208 89.21 -0.87 5.95
N ASN A 209 89.46 -0.43 4.72
CA ASN A 209 88.46 0.19 3.86
C ASN A 209 87.34 -0.79 3.44
N LEU A 210 87.67 -2.02 3.05
CA LEU A 210 86.68 -3.06 2.75
C LEU A 210 85.84 -3.43 3.98
N SER A 211 86.48 -3.55 5.15
CA SER A 211 85.80 -3.81 6.42
C SER A 211 84.87 -2.66 6.80
N ARG A 212 85.32 -1.40 6.63
CA ARG A 212 84.52 -0.20 6.87
C ARG A 212 83.34 -0.10 5.90
N ASN A 213 83.54 -0.37 4.61
CA ASN A 213 82.47 -0.39 3.61
C ASN A 213 81.47 -1.53 3.84
N SER A 214 81.94 -2.72 4.22
CA SER A 214 81.07 -3.85 4.60
C SER A 214 80.22 -3.52 5.83
N ARG A 215 80.81 -2.90 6.85
CA ARG A 215 80.09 -2.43 8.04
C ARG A 215 79.07 -1.33 7.71
N MET A 216 79.43 -0.36 6.86
CA MET A 216 78.53 0.70 6.40
C MET A 216 77.36 0.13 5.59
N LYS A 217 77.63 -0.81 4.68
CA LYS A 217 76.58 -1.49 3.89
C LYS A 217 75.65 -2.30 4.78
N LYS A 218 76.20 -3.05 5.75
CA LYS A 218 75.40 -3.80 6.75
C LYS A 218 74.54 -2.86 7.58
N ARG A 219 75.11 -1.75 8.08
CA ARG A 219 74.38 -0.73 8.86
C ARG A 219 73.27 -0.07 8.04
N ARG A 220 73.50 0.22 6.76
CA ARG A 220 72.50 0.80 5.84
C ARG A 220 71.35 -0.18 5.57
N ILE A 221 71.64 -1.47 5.35
CA ILE A 221 70.62 -2.51 5.19
C ILE A 221 69.81 -2.65 6.49
N THR A 222 70.46 -2.68 7.65
CA THR A 222 69.77 -2.76 8.94
C THR A 222 68.88 -1.54 9.17
N LEU A 223 69.34 -0.32 8.87
CA LEU A 223 68.53 0.90 8.98
C LEU A 223 67.33 0.88 8.03
N ASN A 224 67.52 0.45 6.78
CA ASN A 224 66.44 0.39 5.80
C ASN A 224 65.37 -0.64 6.21
N ASN A 225 65.79 -1.82 6.69
CA ASN A 225 64.87 -2.83 7.20
C ASN A 225 64.14 -2.35 8.48
N GLN A 226 64.83 -1.61 9.35
CA GLN A 226 64.23 -1.04 10.56
C GLN A 226 63.23 0.08 10.23
N GLN A 227 63.50 0.87 9.20
CA GLN A 227 62.59 1.90 8.71
C GLN A 227 61.37 1.29 8.01
N GLN A 228 61.56 0.24 7.20
CA GLN A 228 60.48 -0.46 6.51
C GLN A 228 59.55 -1.19 7.49
N SER A 229 60.12 -1.93 8.45
CA SER A 229 59.33 -2.54 9.54
C SER A 229 58.61 -1.50 10.40
N SER A 230 59.20 -0.32 10.65
CA SER A 230 58.52 0.77 11.36
C SER A 230 57.32 1.33 10.59
N VAL A 231 57.38 1.38 9.25
CA VAL A 231 56.26 1.85 8.42
C VAL A 231 55.14 0.81 8.42
N GLU A 232 55.47 -0.46 8.24
CA GLU A 232 54.50 -1.57 8.27
C GLU A 232 53.77 -1.66 9.63
N VAL A 233 54.50 -1.54 10.74
CA VAL A 233 53.90 -1.51 12.09
C VAL A 233 52.94 -0.34 12.26
N LYS A 234 53.29 0.86 11.77
CA LYS A 234 52.40 2.03 11.83
C LYS A 234 51.15 1.82 10.99
N GLN A 235 51.28 1.23 9.81
CA GLN A 235 50.13 0.95 8.93
C GLN A 235 49.20 -0.10 9.55
N LEU A 236 49.75 -1.15 10.16
CA LEU A 236 48.97 -2.14 10.92
C LEU A 236 48.28 -1.51 12.15
N GLN A 237 48.94 -0.60 12.87
CA GLN A 237 48.33 0.11 14.00
C GLN A 237 47.15 1.00 13.57
N ILE A 238 47.25 1.68 12.43
CA ILE A 238 46.13 2.46 11.87
C ILE A 238 45.00 1.52 11.49
N ARG A 239 45.30 0.40 10.81
CA ARG A 239 44.27 -0.56 10.41
C ARG A 239 43.56 -1.21 11.59
N ILE A 240 44.29 -1.52 12.66
CA ILE A 240 43.69 -2.04 13.91
C ILE A 240 42.73 -1.00 14.52
N LYS A 241 43.12 0.28 14.56
CA LYS A 241 42.23 1.35 15.05
C LYS A 241 40.96 1.51 14.20
N GLU A 242 41.07 1.45 12.88
CA GLU A 242 39.91 1.47 11.98
C GLU A 242 38.97 0.28 12.25
N LEU A 243 39.53 -0.93 12.38
CA LEU A 243 38.75 -2.13 12.67
C LEU A 243 38.10 -2.08 14.07
N GLU A 244 38.76 -1.49 15.06
CA GLU A 244 38.18 -1.27 16.39
C GLU A 244 37.02 -0.26 16.36
N GLN A 245 37.16 0.80 15.56
CA GLN A 245 36.09 1.78 15.32
C GLN A 245 34.90 1.15 14.59
N GLU A 246 35.15 0.40 13.51
CA GLU A 246 34.12 -0.34 12.77
C GLU A 246 33.40 -1.34 13.68
N ARG A 247 34.15 -2.10 14.50
CA ARG A 247 33.57 -3.04 15.48
C ARG A 247 32.66 -2.32 16.48
N HIS A 248 33.10 -1.17 17.01
CA HIS A 248 32.30 -0.39 17.95
C HIS A 248 31.03 0.18 17.29
N ALA A 249 31.15 0.69 16.06
CA ALA A 249 30.01 1.20 15.31
C ALA A 249 29.00 0.09 14.97
N LEU A 250 29.48 -1.12 14.65
CA LEU A 250 28.63 -2.28 14.41
C LEU A 250 27.91 -2.76 15.67
N ARG A 251 28.59 -2.75 16.84
CA ARG A 251 27.94 -3.07 18.12
C ARG A 251 26.81 -2.10 18.45
N LEU A 252 27.06 -0.81 18.35
CA LEU A 252 26.02 0.21 18.59
C LEU A 252 24.84 0.06 17.62
N ARG A 253 25.10 -0.27 16.35
CA ARG A 253 24.03 -0.56 15.39
C ARG A 253 23.25 -1.81 15.75
N LEU A 254 23.91 -2.88 16.21
CA LEU A 254 23.23 -4.10 16.65
C LEU A 254 22.39 -3.85 17.88
N GLU A 255 22.90 -3.14 18.88
CA GLU A 255 22.16 -2.77 20.10
C GLU A 255 20.93 -1.90 19.76
N SER A 256 21.07 -0.95 18.83
CA SER A 256 19.93 -0.16 18.33
C SER A 256 18.89 -1.02 17.62
N LEU A 257 19.33 -1.95 16.77
CA LEU A 257 18.44 -2.85 16.04
C LEU A 257 17.72 -3.82 17.01
N GLU A 258 18.43 -4.34 18.00
CA GLU A 258 17.88 -5.21 19.05
C GLU A 258 16.82 -4.45 19.86
N ALA A 259 17.08 -3.20 20.25
CA ALA A 259 16.09 -2.37 20.94
C ALA A 259 14.85 -2.08 20.08
N GLU A 260 15.03 -1.81 18.78
CA GLU A 260 13.92 -1.65 17.84
C GLU A 260 13.09 -2.95 17.74
N TYR A 261 13.74 -4.11 17.65
CA TYR A 261 13.04 -5.40 17.63
C TYR A 261 12.32 -5.70 18.94
N GLU A 262 12.92 -5.43 20.10
CA GLU A 262 12.27 -5.60 21.41
C GLU A 262 11.02 -4.74 21.54
N ASN A 263 11.09 -3.47 21.10
CA ASN A 263 9.92 -2.58 21.07
C ASN A 263 8.83 -3.11 20.13
N THR A 264 9.20 -3.57 18.94
CA THR A 264 8.23 -4.11 17.97
C THR A 264 7.56 -5.38 18.51
N VAL A 265 8.31 -6.26 19.17
CA VAL A 265 7.76 -7.47 19.81
C VAL A 265 6.78 -7.08 20.92
N LYS A 266 7.10 -6.07 21.73
CA LYS A 266 6.21 -5.58 22.79
C LYS A 266 4.91 -5.00 22.23
N GLU A 267 4.99 -4.16 21.19
CA GLU A 267 3.80 -3.60 20.53
C GLU A 267 2.89 -4.72 19.98
N LEU A 268 3.46 -5.71 19.31
CA LEU A 268 2.70 -6.87 18.80
C LEU A 268 2.10 -7.72 19.93
N GLN A 269 2.79 -7.85 21.06
CA GLN A 269 2.28 -8.56 22.24
C GLN A 269 1.05 -7.83 22.82
N ASP A 270 1.10 -6.50 22.89
CA ASP A 270 0.00 -5.66 23.37
C ASP A 270 -1.20 -5.73 22.41
N ASP A 271 -0.96 -5.65 21.09
CA ASP A 271 -2.01 -5.79 20.08
C ASP A 271 -2.69 -7.17 20.14
N VAL A 272 -1.93 -8.25 20.34
CA VAL A 272 -2.48 -9.61 20.51
C VAL A 272 -3.35 -9.71 21.78
N ASN A 273 -2.95 -9.06 22.86
CA ASN A 273 -3.73 -9.04 24.10
C ASN A 273 -5.03 -8.25 23.93
N GLN A 274 -4.98 -7.10 23.26
CA GLN A 274 -6.17 -6.30 22.94
C GLN A 274 -7.14 -7.08 22.06
N LEU A 275 -6.65 -7.70 20.98
CA LEU A 275 -7.48 -8.52 20.09
C LEU A 275 -8.14 -9.69 20.82
N ARG A 276 -7.45 -10.31 21.78
CA ARG A 276 -8.04 -11.37 22.63
C ARG A 276 -9.16 -10.82 23.51
N GLN A 277 -8.99 -9.64 24.08
CA GLN A 277 -9.99 -9.01 24.92
C GLN A 277 -11.23 -8.59 24.10
N ASP A 278 -11.02 -8.02 22.91
CA ASP A 278 -12.09 -7.64 21.99
C ASP A 278 -12.85 -8.86 21.49
N LEU A 279 -12.15 -9.95 21.15
CA LEU A 279 -12.77 -11.22 20.76
C LEU A 279 -13.63 -11.78 21.90
N GLN A 280 -13.13 -11.73 23.14
CA GLN A 280 -13.89 -12.17 24.31
C GLN A 280 -15.12 -11.29 24.55
N GLY A 281 -15.00 -9.97 24.39
CA GLY A 281 -16.10 -9.02 24.47
C GLY A 281 -17.18 -9.27 23.43
N GLN A 282 -16.78 -9.46 22.16
CA GLN A 282 -17.70 -9.81 21.08
C GLN A 282 -18.40 -11.14 21.32
N GLN A 283 -17.67 -12.16 21.82
CA GLN A 283 -18.26 -13.46 22.08
C GLN A 283 -19.27 -13.42 23.24
N GLN A 284 -19.04 -12.58 24.26
CA GLN A 284 -20.01 -12.33 25.32
C GLN A 284 -21.25 -11.58 24.80
N GLN A 285 -21.08 -10.56 23.95
CA GLN A 285 -22.19 -9.83 23.34
C GLN A 285 -23.04 -10.72 22.43
N LEU A 286 -22.41 -11.56 21.60
CA LEU A 286 -23.13 -12.52 20.75
C LEU A 286 -23.92 -13.52 21.60
N THR A 287 -23.32 -14.05 22.67
CA THR A 287 -24.00 -14.98 23.58
C THR A 287 -25.18 -14.32 24.30
N ALA A 288 -25.04 -13.05 24.71
CA ALA A 288 -26.12 -12.28 25.31
C ALA A 288 -27.25 -12.02 24.30
N GLY A 289 -26.91 -11.57 23.09
CA GLY A 289 -27.87 -11.34 22.02
C GLY A 289 -28.60 -12.62 21.60
N ASP A 290 -27.94 -13.77 21.58
CA ASP A 290 -28.59 -15.05 21.26
C ASP A 290 -29.53 -15.51 22.39
N LYS A 291 -29.23 -15.22 23.66
CA LYS A 291 -30.17 -15.43 24.77
C LYS A 291 -31.42 -14.57 24.61
N ASP A 292 -31.25 -13.30 24.24
CA ASP A 292 -32.38 -12.38 24.03
C ASP A 292 -33.24 -12.81 22.84
N LYS A 293 -32.62 -13.23 21.73
CA LYS A 293 -33.34 -13.83 20.59
C LYS A 293 -34.13 -15.06 20.99
N VAL A 294 -33.53 -15.98 21.77
CA VAL A 294 -34.21 -17.19 22.25
C VAL A 294 -35.41 -16.82 23.15
N ASN A 295 -35.28 -15.79 23.98
CA ASN A 295 -36.38 -15.30 24.82
C ASN A 295 -37.52 -14.73 23.97
N ILE A 296 -37.21 -13.90 22.96
CA ILE A 296 -38.22 -13.33 22.06
C ILE A 296 -38.91 -14.43 21.24
N ILE A 297 -38.15 -15.40 20.71
CA ILE A 297 -38.72 -16.54 19.98
C ILE A 297 -39.66 -17.32 20.89
N ARG A 298 -39.27 -17.59 22.14
CA ARG A 298 -40.11 -18.28 23.11
C ARG A 298 -41.42 -17.53 23.38
N GLU A 299 -41.37 -16.20 23.54
CA GLU A 299 -42.57 -15.38 23.74
C GLU A 299 -43.49 -15.38 22.51
N LEU A 300 -42.93 -15.24 21.32
CA LEU A 300 -43.69 -15.29 20.07
C LEU A 300 -44.30 -16.67 19.83
N THR A 301 -43.59 -17.75 20.14
CA THR A 301 -44.13 -19.12 20.08
C THR A 301 -45.29 -19.30 21.06
N GLN A 302 -45.16 -18.83 22.30
CA GLN A 302 -46.26 -18.88 23.28
C GLN A 302 -47.47 -18.06 22.86
N GLN A 303 -47.26 -16.90 22.23
CA GLN A 303 -48.36 -16.10 21.68
C GLN A 303 -49.06 -16.80 20.51
N ASN A 304 -48.29 -17.40 19.60
CA ASN A 304 -48.84 -18.15 18.48
C ASN A 304 -49.61 -19.40 18.93
N GLU A 305 -49.13 -20.13 19.93
CA GLU A 305 -49.87 -21.25 20.53
C GLU A 305 -51.20 -20.77 21.13
N ARG A 306 -51.20 -19.68 21.91
CA ARG A 306 -52.45 -19.12 22.47
C ARG A 306 -53.44 -18.68 21.40
N LEU A 307 -52.97 -18.04 20.33
CA LEU A 307 -53.82 -17.63 19.22
C LEU A 307 -54.36 -18.85 18.46
N SER A 308 -53.54 -19.89 18.28
CA SER A 308 -53.97 -21.15 17.67
C SER A 308 -55.06 -21.82 18.51
N ASP A 309 -54.92 -21.87 19.83
CA ASP A 309 -55.93 -22.41 20.74
C ASP A 309 -57.24 -21.61 20.67
N GLN A 310 -57.16 -20.28 20.58
CA GLN A 310 -58.34 -19.41 20.42
C GLN A 310 -59.06 -19.65 19.10
N VAL A 311 -58.30 -19.80 18.01
CA VAL A 311 -58.86 -20.10 16.68
C VAL A 311 -59.49 -21.49 16.67
N GLN A 312 -58.86 -22.49 17.29
CA GLN A 312 -59.42 -23.84 17.39
C GLN A 312 -60.72 -23.83 18.21
N HIS A 313 -60.73 -23.15 19.36
CA HIS A 313 -61.94 -23.01 20.17
C HIS A 313 -63.07 -22.28 19.41
N ALA A 314 -62.73 -21.25 18.63
CA ALA A 314 -63.69 -20.55 17.77
C ALA A 314 -64.26 -21.48 16.68
N ALA A 315 -63.42 -22.31 16.05
CA ALA A 315 -63.83 -23.28 15.04
C ALA A 315 -64.72 -24.40 15.63
N GLU A 316 -64.41 -24.88 16.84
CA GLU A 316 -65.25 -25.85 17.56
C GLU A 316 -66.63 -25.27 17.90
N MET A 317 -66.66 -24.01 18.36
CA MET A 317 -67.91 -23.29 18.63
C MET A 317 -68.71 -23.02 17.36
N GLU A 318 -68.05 -22.68 16.25
CA GLU A 318 -68.69 -22.55 14.95
C GLU A 318 -69.31 -23.87 14.49
N GLY A 319 -68.61 -25.00 14.64
CA GLY A 319 -69.15 -26.32 14.35
C GLY A 319 -70.41 -26.67 15.17
N GLN A 320 -70.42 -26.31 16.46
CA GLN A 320 -71.60 -26.48 17.32
C GLN A 320 -72.79 -25.63 16.84
N LEU A 321 -72.53 -24.35 16.52
CA LEU A 321 -73.55 -23.43 16.03
C LEU A 321 -74.10 -23.86 14.66
N VAL A 322 -73.25 -24.39 13.77
CA VAL A 322 -73.69 -24.94 12.48
C VAL A 322 -74.63 -26.13 12.67
N SER A 323 -74.30 -27.05 13.58
CA SER A 323 -75.16 -28.19 13.92
C SER A 323 -76.50 -27.75 14.52
N GLU A 324 -76.48 -26.72 15.36
CA GLU A 324 -77.68 -26.13 15.96
C GLU A 324 -78.56 -25.44 14.90
N VAL A 325 -77.94 -24.72 13.95
CA VAL A 325 -78.62 -24.09 12.80
C VAL A 325 -79.24 -25.12 11.87
N GLU A 326 -78.58 -26.26 11.62
CA GLU A 326 -79.17 -27.36 10.85
C GLU A 326 -80.38 -27.97 11.56
N GLY A 327 -80.28 -28.17 12.89
CA GLY A 327 -81.41 -28.63 13.72
C GLY A 327 -82.59 -27.66 13.69
N LEU A 328 -82.32 -26.35 13.80
CA LEU A 328 -83.34 -25.30 13.72
C LEU A 328 -83.95 -25.19 12.31
N ARG A 329 -83.15 -25.33 11.23
CA ARG A 329 -83.68 -25.39 9.86
C ARG A 329 -84.62 -26.58 9.64
N SER A 330 -84.31 -27.73 10.22
CA SER A 330 -85.22 -28.89 10.21
C SER A 330 -86.51 -28.63 11.00
N GLN A 331 -86.46 -27.88 12.10
CA GLN A 331 -87.66 -27.50 12.85
C GLN A 331 -88.52 -26.44 12.13
N VAL A 332 -87.89 -25.46 11.49
CA VAL A 332 -88.56 -24.41 10.70
C VAL A 332 -89.23 -24.97 9.46
N SER A 333 -88.63 -25.98 8.81
CA SER A 333 -89.24 -26.75 7.73
C SER A 333 -90.58 -27.40 8.13
N LEU A 334 -90.74 -27.77 9.41
CA LEU A 334 -91.92 -28.45 9.94
C LEU A 334 -93.03 -27.52 10.47
N ARG A 335 -92.75 -26.21 10.67
CA ARG A 335 -93.72 -25.26 11.23
C ARG A 335 -93.87 -24.04 10.34
N MET A 336 -94.61 -24.18 9.25
CA MET A 336 -95.17 -23.02 8.56
C MET A 336 -96.62 -22.80 9.00
N SER A 337 -96.87 -21.81 9.87
CA SER A 337 -98.13 -21.04 9.91
C SER A 337 -98.05 -19.93 10.97
N MET A 338 -98.07 -18.66 10.52
CA MET A 338 -98.80 -17.43 10.91
C MET A 338 -98.80 -16.74 12.31
N PRO A 339 -98.12 -17.16 13.40
CA PRO A 339 -97.72 -16.21 14.46
C PRO A 339 -96.27 -15.67 14.37
N ASP A 340 -95.40 -16.31 13.59
CA ASP A 340 -93.93 -16.11 13.60
C ASP A 340 -93.42 -14.75 13.10
N GLN A 341 -94.26 -13.90 12.49
CA GLN A 341 -93.80 -12.61 11.96
C GLN A 341 -93.61 -11.53 13.04
N LEU A 342 -94.22 -11.69 14.23
CA LEU A 342 -94.04 -10.76 15.35
C LEU A 342 -92.78 -11.09 16.18
N ASP A 343 -92.55 -12.38 16.47
CA ASP A 343 -91.35 -12.82 17.20
C ASP A 343 -90.06 -12.65 16.39
N GLN A 344 -90.11 -12.77 15.05
CA GLN A 344 -88.97 -12.45 14.18
C GLN A 344 -88.63 -10.95 14.15
N LEU A 345 -89.63 -10.09 14.30
CA LEU A 345 -89.41 -8.64 14.35
C LEU A 345 -88.76 -8.24 15.69
N ASP A 346 -89.17 -8.86 16.79
CA ASP A 346 -88.58 -8.65 18.11
C ASP A 346 -87.16 -9.24 18.22
N ALA A 347 -86.90 -10.39 17.59
CA ALA A 347 -85.56 -10.96 17.49
C ALA A 347 -84.61 -10.08 16.63
N LEU A 348 -85.12 -9.50 15.54
CA LEU A 348 -84.35 -8.57 14.72
C LEU A 348 -84.08 -7.25 15.45
N HIS A 349 -85.04 -6.71 16.20
CA HIS A 349 -84.82 -5.54 17.05
C HIS A 349 -83.80 -5.81 18.16
N ALA A 350 -83.84 -6.99 18.81
CA ALA A 350 -82.84 -7.38 19.79
C ALA A 350 -81.44 -7.47 19.16
N LYS A 351 -81.33 -7.99 17.93
CA LYS A 351 -80.05 -8.07 17.21
C LYS A 351 -79.52 -6.71 16.79
N ILE A 352 -80.39 -5.80 16.35
CA ILE A 352 -80.01 -4.42 16.03
C ILE A 352 -79.52 -3.71 17.29
N ASN A 353 -80.17 -3.92 18.44
CA ASN A 353 -79.72 -3.34 19.71
C ASN A 353 -78.36 -3.89 20.15
N GLU A 354 -78.13 -5.21 20.04
CA GLU A 354 -76.82 -5.83 20.35
C GLU A 354 -75.71 -5.28 19.43
N LEU A 355 -75.99 -5.13 18.13
CA LEU A 355 -75.04 -4.55 17.17
C LEU A 355 -74.78 -3.06 17.44
N THR A 356 -75.79 -2.32 17.90
CA THR A 356 -75.66 -0.91 18.28
C THR A 356 -74.81 -0.77 19.54
N GLU A 357 -74.96 -1.66 20.51
CA GLU A 357 -74.15 -1.69 21.72
C GLU A 357 -72.69 -2.03 21.43
N LYS A 358 -72.43 -3.02 20.55
CA LYS A 358 -71.08 -3.34 20.07
C LYS A 358 -70.45 -2.19 19.29
N LYS A 359 -71.24 -1.48 18.48
CA LYS A 359 -70.79 -0.27 17.79
C LYS A 359 -70.37 0.82 18.79
N CYS A 360 -71.21 1.09 19.80
CA CYS A 360 -70.86 2.04 20.87
C CYS A 360 -69.62 1.60 21.67
N GLU A 361 -69.42 0.30 21.86
CA GLU A 361 -68.22 -0.23 22.53
C GLU A 361 -66.95 0.00 21.71
N ILE A 362 -67.01 -0.24 20.41
CA ILE A 362 -65.89 0.00 19.50
C ILE A 362 -65.61 1.51 19.39
N GLU A 363 -66.64 2.35 19.27
CA GLU A 363 -66.49 3.81 19.27
C GLU A 363 -65.82 4.31 20.55
N ARG A 364 -66.17 3.74 21.71
CA ARG A 364 -65.51 4.06 22.99
C ARG A 364 -64.05 3.61 23.01
N LYS A 365 -63.73 2.41 22.49
CA LYS A 365 -62.34 1.92 22.39
C LYS A 365 -61.49 2.80 21.45
N ILE A 366 -62.07 3.22 20.33
CA ILE A 366 -61.42 4.16 19.41
C ILE A 366 -61.17 5.49 20.12
N HIS A 367 -62.12 5.98 20.91
CA HIS A 367 -61.95 7.23 21.65
C HIS A 367 -60.80 7.14 22.67
N VAL A 368 -60.75 6.07 23.47
CA VAL A 368 -59.65 5.83 24.43
C VAL A 368 -58.29 5.72 23.73
N LEU A 369 -58.20 4.96 22.63
CA LEU A 369 -56.95 4.86 21.86
C LEU A 369 -56.54 6.20 21.23
N THR A 370 -57.51 7.05 20.89
CA THR A 370 -57.25 8.40 20.37
C THR A 370 -56.71 9.29 21.48
N GLU A 371 -57.27 9.24 22.69
CA GLU A 371 -56.76 9.95 23.87
C GLU A 371 -55.35 9.49 24.26
N GLU A 372 -55.08 8.18 24.22
CA GLU A 372 -53.74 7.65 24.46
C GLU A 372 -52.74 8.13 23.39
N ARG A 373 -53.11 8.10 22.12
CA ARG A 373 -52.30 8.65 21.02
C ARG A 373 -51.99 10.12 21.25
N ASP A 374 -52.98 10.92 21.64
CA ASP A 374 -52.81 12.35 21.86
C ASP A 374 -51.93 12.63 23.10
N SER A 375 -52.03 11.79 24.14
CA SER A 375 -51.13 11.82 25.29
C SER A 375 -49.68 11.47 24.93
N TYR A 376 -49.47 10.49 24.05
CA TYR A 376 -48.13 10.16 23.54
C TYR A 376 -47.58 11.27 22.64
N ALA A 377 -48.42 11.90 21.83
CA ALA A 377 -48.03 13.06 21.02
C ALA A 377 -47.55 14.23 21.90
N CYS A 378 -48.29 14.56 22.97
CA CYS A 378 -47.86 15.59 23.93
C CYS A 378 -46.52 15.23 24.62
N SER A 379 -46.35 13.98 25.05
CA SER A 379 -45.08 13.52 25.64
C SER A 379 -43.92 13.59 24.65
N LEU A 380 -44.18 13.33 23.37
CA LEU A 380 -43.17 13.41 22.31
C LEU A 380 -42.77 14.86 22.05
N GLU A 381 -43.73 15.79 22.00
CA GLU A 381 -43.46 17.22 21.88
C GLU A 381 -42.63 17.75 23.06
N GLU A 382 -42.95 17.36 24.30
CA GLU A 382 -42.16 17.73 25.49
C GLU A 382 -40.72 17.20 25.42
N SER A 383 -40.54 15.96 24.94
CA SER A 383 -39.21 15.37 24.73
C SER A 383 -38.42 16.12 23.65
N GLN A 384 -39.07 16.53 22.56
CA GLN A 384 -38.45 17.32 21.49
C GLN A 384 -38.02 18.70 21.98
N GLU A 385 -38.84 19.39 22.78
CA GLU A 385 -38.46 20.66 23.40
C GLU A 385 -37.26 20.50 24.33
N ARG A 386 -37.19 19.40 25.09
CA ARG A 386 -36.05 19.09 25.96
C ARG A 386 -34.77 18.82 25.17
N ILE A 387 -34.85 18.10 24.06
CA ILE A 387 -33.72 17.89 23.16
C ILE A 387 -33.22 19.22 22.61
N LEU A 388 -34.13 20.08 22.14
CA LEU A 388 -33.79 21.42 21.64
C LEU A 388 -33.08 22.27 22.70
N MET A 389 -33.53 22.20 23.96
CA MET A 389 -32.90 22.90 25.08
C MET A 389 -31.48 22.38 25.36
N LEU A 390 -31.29 21.06 25.31
CA LEU A 390 -29.99 20.42 25.50
C LEU A 390 -29.02 20.75 24.35
N GLU A 391 -29.50 20.77 23.10
CA GLU A 391 -28.71 21.19 21.94
C GLU A 391 -28.27 22.65 22.05
N LYS A 392 -29.16 23.54 22.51
CA LYS A 392 -28.81 24.93 22.79
C LYS A 392 -27.75 25.03 23.88
N GLN A 393 -27.88 24.30 24.99
CA GLN A 393 -26.89 24.28 26.07
C GLN A 393 -25.53 23.75 25.59
N LYS A 394 -25.52 22.70 24.77
CA LYS A 394 -24.31 22.17 24.16
C LYS A 394 -23.62 23.24 23.30
N LEU A 395 -24.37 23.95 22.46
CA LEU A 395 -23.81 25.00 21.61
C LEU A 395 -23.22 26.16 22.45
N GLU A 396 -23.89 26.55 23.54
CA GLU A 396 -23.39 27.56 24.47
C GLU A 396 -22.09 27.10 25.16
N GLN A 397 -22.00 25.84 25.56
CA GLN A 397 -20.78 25.26 26.13
C GLN A 397 -19.64 25.18 25.11
N GLU A 398 -19.91 24.76 23.88
CA GLU A 398 -18.89 24.76 22.81
C GLU A 398 -18.35 26.16 22.52
N LEU A 399 -19.22 27.17 22.55
CA LEU A 399 -18.82 28.56 22.36
C LEU A 399 -17.99 29.06 23.56
N HIS A 400 -18.34 28.65 24.78
CA HIS A 400 -17.55 28.94 25.98
C HIS A 400 -16.14 28.33 25.90
N ILE A 401 -16.04 27.05 25.52
CA ILE A 401 -14.75 26.36 25.33
C ILE A 401 -13.92 27.06 24.25
N ARG A 402 -14.54 27.48 23.13
CA ARG A 402 -13.84 28.19 22.05
C ARG A 402 -13.28 29.54 22.52
N ASN A 403 -14.04 30.28 23.34
CA ASN A 403 -13.57 31.54 23.91
C ASN A 403 -12.42 31.33 24.90
N GLN A 404 -12.52 30.34 25.79
CA GLN A 404 -11.44 29.97 26.70
C GLN A 404 -10.18 29.52 25.94
N GLY A 405 -10.34 28.76 24.86
CA GLY A 405 -9.22 28.37 24.00
C GLY A 405 -8.52 29.56 23.35
N ARG A 406 -9.28 30.59 22.94
CA ARG A 406 -8.71 31.85 22.43
C ARG A 406 -7.95 32.61 23.51
N GLU A 407 -8.51 32.71 24.71
CA GLU A 407 -7.87 33.38 25.85
C GLU A 407 -6.58 32.68 26.28
N ILE A 408 -6.56 31.34 26.28
CA ILE A 408 -5.34 30.55 26.53
C ILE A 408 -4.28 30.84 25.46
N TYR A 409 -4.67 30.88 24.19
CA TYR A 409 -3.73 31.18 23.10
C TYR A 409 -3.13 32.59 23.22
N GLU A 410 -3.96 33.59 23.53
CA GLU A 410 -3.51 34.97 23.77
C GLU A 410 -2.56 35.05 24.97
N LEU A 411 -2.88 34.36 26.07
CA LEU A 411 -2.02 34.31 27.26
C LEU A 411 -0.70 33.58 26.98
N GLN A 412 -0.71 32.49 26.22
CA GLN A 412 0.51 31.77 25.80
C GLN A 412 1.41 32.63 24.94
N GLU A 413 0.84 33.38 23.99
CA GLU A 413 1.58 34.30 23.12
C GLU A 413 2.21 35.44 23.93
N VAL A 414 1.46 36.05 24.87
CA VAL A 414 2.00 37.06 25.78
C VAL A 414 3.10 36.48 26.66
N ASN A 415 2.95 35.25 27.15
CA ASN A 415 3.96 34.60 27.99
C ASN A 415 5.23 34.27 27.19
N HIS A 416 5.10 33.84 25.93
CA HIS A 416 6.22 33.64 25.01
C HIS A 416 6.95 34.95 24.72
N GLN A 417 6.22 36.05 24.52
CA GLN A 417 6.79 37.39 24.35
C GLN A 417 7.51 37.87 25.62
N LEU A 418 6.95 37.63 26.80
CA LEU A 418 7.60 37.95 28.08
C LEU A 418 8.86 37.10 28.29
N GLN A 419 8.84 35.81 27.95
CA GLN A 419 10.04 34.96 27.98
C GLN A 419 11.12 35.48 27.03
N ALA A 420 10.77 35.87 25.81
CA ALA A 420 11.70 36.47 24.85
C ALA A 420 12.24 37.84 25.32
N GLN A 421 11.44 38.62 26.04
CA GLN A 421 11.90 39.86 26.69
C GLN A 421 12.82 39.59 27.87
N ILE A 422 12.55 38.57 28.68
CA ILE A 422 13.44 38.14 29.77
C ILE A 422 14.77 37.64 29.20
N GLU A 423 14.77 36.86 28.12
CA GLU A 423 16.00 36.45 27.42
C GLU A 423 16.76 37.65 26.85
N ASN A 424 16.07 38.61 26.23
CA ASN A 424 16.69 39.85 25.75
C ASN A 424 17.24 40.73 26.88
N LEU A 425 16.56 40.81 28.02
CA LEU A 425 17.03 41.53 29.21
C LEU A 425 18.22 40.82 29.85
N SER A 426 18.21 39.48 29.89
CA SER A 426 19.34 38.67 30.33
C SER A 426 20.55 38.85 29.41
N GLN A 427 20.34 38.95 28.10
CA GLN A 427 21.38 39.28 27.11
C GLN A 427 21.85 40.74 27.20
N ARG A 428 20.95 41.71 27.45
CA ARG A 428 21.29 43.14 27.67
C ARG A 428 21.99 43.40 29.01
N THR A 429 21.85 42.51 29.99
CA THR A 429 22.63 42.57 31.24
C THR A 429 24.09 42.11 31.02
N SER A 430 24.40 41.54 29.84
CA SER A 430 25.76 41.15 29.44
C SER A 430 26.53 42.20 28.62
N TYR A 431 25.87 43.23 28.05
CA TYR A 431 26.55 44.33 27.35
C TYR A 431 25.79 45.67 27.53
N GLY A 432 26.48 46.65 28.12
CA GLY A 432 25.91 47.92 28.55
C GLY A 432 25.44 48.87 27.45
N ASN A 433 24.31 49.52 27.74
CA ASN A 433 23.99 50.95 27.64
C ASN A 433 24.29 51.74 26.34
N THR A 434 23.23 52.26 25.68
CA THR A 434 23.01 53.70 25.35
C THR A 434 21.67 53.97 24.62
N GLY A 435 20.79 54.78 25.21
CA GLY A 435 20.09 55.95 24.63
C GLY A 435 18.95 55.84 23.57
N PRO A 436 18.05 56.85 23.46
CA PRO A 436 16.60 56.75 23.07
C PRO A 436 16.28 57.58 21.76
N PRO A 437 15.02 57.98 21.37
CA PRO A 437 13.67 57.84 21.96
C PRO A 437 12.46 57.57 20.99
N SER A 438 11.26 57.42 21.58
CA SER A 438 9.93 57.93 21.13
C SER A 438 8.94 57.08 20.30
N GLN A 439 7.68 57.13 20.79
CA GLN A 439 6.37 57.12 20.09
C GLN A 439 5.72 55.80 19.65
N THR A 440 4.73 55.34 20.43
CA THR A 440 3.50 54.69 19.93
C THR A 440 2.45 54.59 21.04
N LEU A 441 1.42 55.45 21.04
CA LEU A 441 0.13 55.15 21.69
C LEU A 441 -0.98 56.11 21.22
N PHE A 442 -1.24 56.12 19.91
CA PHE A 442 -2.42 56.79 19.36
C PHE A 442 -3.05 56.05 18.16
N ASN A 443 -2.76 54.75 17.96
CA ASN A 443 -3.21 54.01 16.77
C ASN A 443 -3.96 52.69 17.04
N GLU A 444 -4.38 52.41 18.27
CA GLU A 444 -5.15 51.17 18.58
C GLU A 444 -6.50 51.41 19.25
N LEU A 445 -7.08 52.60 19.13
CA LEU A 445 -8.39 52.92 19.74
C LEU A 445 -9.43 53.37 18.72
N SER A 446 -9.55 52.59 17.65
CA SER A 446 -10.65 52.70 16.69
C SER A 446 -10.86 51.36 15.99
N GLY A 447 -11.74 50.53 16.53
CA GLY A 447 -12.08 49.24 15.92
C GLY A 447 -12.91 48.29 16.79
N LEU A 448 -13.92 48.79 17.51
CA LEU A 448 -14.95 47.93 18.11
C LEU A 448 -16.34 48.55 17.93
N SER A 449 -16.86 48.42 16.71
CA SER A 449 -18.31 48.41 16.46
C SER A 449 -18.77 46.96 16.56
N VAL A 450 -19.46 46.64 17.65
CA VAL A 450 -20.18 45.38 17.82
C VAL A 450 -21.49 45.52 17.05
N ASP A 451 -21.57 44.91 15.85
CA ASP A 451 -22.84 44.71 15.17
C ASP A 451 -23.67 43.72 15.99
N SER A 452 -24.73 44.26 16.60
CA SER A 452 -25.85 43.49 17.13
C SER A 452 -26.95 43.49 16.09
N ASP A 453 -27.05 42.40 15.32
CA ASP A 453 -28.27 42.02 14.61
C ASP A 453 -28.39 40.50 14.62
N LYS A 454 -29.11 39.97 15.62
CA LYS A 454 -29.69 38.62 15.56
C LYS A 454 -31.19 38.80 15.29
N GLU A 455 -31.57 38.76 14.02
CA GLU A 455 -32.97 38.57 13.65
C GLU A 455 -33.42 37.13 13.98
N PRO A 456 -34.70 36.93 14.36
CA PRO A 456 -35.27 35.59 14.53
C PRO A 456 -35.39 34.91 13.16
N ALA A 457 -34.82 33.70 13.06
CA ALA A 457 -34.76 32.91 11.84
C ALA A 457 -36.16 32.56 11.33
N VAL A 458 -36.67 33.33 10.37
CA VAL A 458 -37.54 32.76 9.34
C VAL A 458 -36.66 31.77 8.59
N LEU A 459 -36.93 30.46 8.72
CA LEU A 459 -36.28 29.40 7.93
C LEU A 459 -36.53 29.71 6.45
N SER A 460 -35.61 30.45 5.83
CA SER A 460 -35.61 30.63 4.38
C SER A 460 -35.51 29.23 3.77
N VAL A 461 -36.40 28.90 2.83
CA VAL A 461 -36.38 27.64 2.06
C VAL A 461 -34.99 27.38 1.49
N GLN A 462 -34.26 28.46 1.18
CA GLN A 462 -32.87 28.44 0.76
C GLN A 462 -31.94 27.77 1.79
N ASN A 463 -32.11 28.06 3.09
CA ASN A 463 -31.27 27.50 4.15
C ASN A 463 -31.56 26.02 4.41
N VAL A 464 -32.74 25.53 4.03
CA VAL A 464 -33.10 24.11 4.16
C VAL A 464 -32.44 23.29 3.05
N PHE A 465 -32.54 23.76 1.81
CA PHE A 465 -32.17 22.96 0.63
C PHE A 465 -30.83 23.33 -0.01
N LEU A 466 -30.32 24.55 0.18
CA LEU A 466 -29.03 24.96 -0.39
C LEU A 466 -27.92 24.99 0.67
N PRO A 467 -26.67 24.71 0.28
CA PRO A 467 -25.52 24.83 1.16
C PRO A 467 -25.32 26.26 1.68
N GLN A 468 -24.72 26.36 2.87
CA GLN A 468 -24.41 27.63 3.50
C GLN A 468 -23.46 28.45 2.61
N GLY A 469 -23.79 29.72 2.38
CA GLY A 469 -22.99 30.60 1.52
C GLY A 469 -23.17 30.34 0.02
N TYR A 470 -24.29 29.71 -0.39
CA TYR A 470 -24.70 29.65 -1.78
C TYR A 470 -24.90 31.06 -2.37
N PRO A 471 -24.47 31.33 -3.62
CA PRO A 471 -23.92 30.38 -4.60
C PRO A 471 -22.41 30.11 -4.50
N GLU A 472 -21.63 30.94 -3.81
CA GLU A 472 -20.17 30.88 -3.87
C GLU A 472 -19.54 29.72 -3.07
N SER A 473 -20.33 28.98 -2.29
CA SER A 473 -19.87 27.80 -1.55
C SER A 473 -19.87 26.51 -2.36
N VAL A 474 -20.47 26.53 -3.56
CA VAL A 474 -20.57 25.36 -4.45
C VAL A 474 -20.06 25.63 -5.86
N SER A 475 -19.89 24.57 -6.67
CA SER A 475 -19.61 24.70 -8.10
C SER A 475 -20.75 25.40 -8.85
N GLU A 476 -20.42 26.11 -9.94
CA GLU A 476 -21.42 26.78 -10.78
C GLU A 476 -22.46 25.81 -11.39
N ASP A 477 -22.08 24.54 -11.57
CA ASP A 477 -22.94 23.49 -12.09
C ASP A 477 -23.94 22.90 -11.07
N TYR A 478 -23.78 23.19 -9.77
CA TYR A 478 -24.54 22.56 -8.69
C TYR A 478 -26.06 22.63 -8.91
N LEU A 479 -26.61 23.83 -9.11
CA LEU A 479 -28.06 24.00 -9.23
C LEU A 479 -28.62 23.31 -10.48
N SER A 480 -27.89 23.38 -11.60
CA SER A 480 -28.32 22.74 -12.84
C SER A 480 -28.34 21.22 -12.68
N TYR A 481 -27.32 20.66 -12.03
CA TYR A 481 -27.25 19.25 -11.71
C TYR A 481 -28.41 18.82 -10.80
N GLN A 482 -28.64 19.53 -9.69
CA GLN A 482 -29.65 19.19 -8.68
C GLN A 482 -31.08 19.21 -9.21
N ILE A 483 -31.41 20.14 -10.12
CA ILE A 483 -32.73 20.17 -10.76
C ILE A 483 -32.97 18.90 -11.58
N TRP A 484 -31.99 18.49 -12.40
CA TRP A 484 -32.11 17.30 -13.22
C TRP A 484 -32.07 16.01 -12.39
N ASP A 485 -31.21 15.95 -11.37
CA ASP A 485 -31.12 14.82 -10.44
C ASP A 485 -32.41 14.65 -9.65
N SER A 486 -33.09 15.75 -9.28
CA SER A 486 -34.42 15.70 -8.65
C SER A 486 -35.50 15.10 -9.56
N ILE A 487 -35.52 15.47 -10.85
CA ILE A 487 -36.47 14.87 -11.82
C ILE A 487 -36.14 13.39 -12.03
N GLN A 488 -34.85 13.06 -12.11
CA GLN A 488 -34.37 11.68 -12.19
C GLN A 488 -34.85 10.86 -10.97
N ALA A 489 -34.57 11.32 -9.75
CA ALA A 489 -34.94 10.63 -8.51
C ALA A 489 -36.46 10.42 -8.40
N PHE A 490 -37.26 11.42 -8.80
CA PHE A 490 -38.72 11.29 -8.86
C PHE A 490 -39.16 10.15 -9.79
N ALA A 491 -38.62 10.11 -11.02
CA ALA A 491 -38.94 9.07 -11.99
C ALA A 491 -38.50 7.68 -11.51
N SER A 492 -37.30 7.58 -10.93
CA SER A 492 -36.74 6.35 -10.37
C SER A 492 -37.58 5.80 -9.20
N SER A 493 -38.11 6.69 -8.34
CA SER A 493 -38.97 6.30 -7.23
C SER A 493 -40.31 5.68 -7.69
N ILE A 494 -40.87 6.20 -8.79
CA ILE A 494 -42.09 5.65 -9.39
C ILE A 494 -41.82 4.28 -10.02
N THR A 495 -40.80 4.16 -10.86
CA THR A 495 -40.45 2.87 -11.49
C THR A 495 -40.03 1.83 -10.45
N GLY A 496 -39.33 2.26 -9.38
CA GLY A 496 -39.02 1.43 -8.22
C GLY A 496 -40.26 0.88 -7.53
N THR A 497 -41.30 1.69 -7.33
CA THR A 497 -42.57 1.23 -6.73
C THR A 497 -43.28 0.20 -7.61
N LEU A 498 -43.28 0.39 -8.94
CA LEU A 498 -43.85 -0.58 -9.89
C LEU A 498 -43.11 -1.93 -9.85
N ALA A 499 -41.78 -1.90 -9.74
CA ALA A 499 -40.96 -3.09 -9.55
C ALA A 499 -41.25 -3.79 -8.21
N THR A 500 -41.30 -3.04 -7.10
CA THR A 500 -41.64 -3.60 -5.78
C THR A 500 -42.99 -4.32 -5.80
N GLN A 501 -44.02 -3.71 -6.40
CA GLN A 501 -45.33 -4.34 -6.54
C GLN A 501 -45.26 -5.65 -7.34
N SER A 502 -44.48 -5.66 -8.42
CA SER A 502 -44.29 -6.84 -9.29
C SER A 502 -43.57 -7.97 -8.56
N VAL A 503 -42.52 -7.65 -7.79
CA VAL A 503 -41.78 -8.62 -6.97
C VAL A 503 -42.65 -9.20 -5.86
N LEU A 504 -43.39 -8.36 -5.12
CA LEU A 504 -44.30 -8.82 -4.06
C LEU A 504 -45.35 -9.79 -4.62
N LYS A 505 -45.92 -9.47 -5.77
CA LYS A 505 -46.85 -10.35 -6.47
C LYS A 505 -46.18 -11.66 -6.91
N GLY A 506 -44.95 -11.60 -7.42
CA GLY A 506 -44.20 -12.79 -7.84
C GLY A 506 -43.80 -13.72 -6.69
N ILE A 507 -43.54 -13.17 -5.50
CA ILE A 507 -43.32 -13.92 -4.26
C ILE A 507 -44.60 -14.61 -3.76
N GLY A 508 -45.76 -14.19 -4.25
CA GLY A 508 -47.06 -14.77 -3.92
C GLY A 508 -47.85 -13.98 -2.88
N VAL A 509 -47.52 -12.71 -2.63
CA VAL A 509 -48.37 -11.82 -1.82
C VAL A 509 -49.74 -11.71 -2.50
N GLY A 510 -50.80 -12.13 -1.78
CA GLY A 510 -52.16 -12.23 -2.30
C GLY A 510 -52.54 -13.60 -2.89
N ASN A 511 -51.67 -14.61 -2.79
CA ASN A 511 -51.98 -16.01 -3.14
C ASN A 511 -52.06 -16.86 -1.86
N GLU A 512 -53.21 -17.49 -1.61
CA GLU A 512 -53.45 -18.34 -0.43
C GLU A 512 -52.54 -19.58 -0.37
N GLN A 513 -51.97 -20.00 -1.51
CA GLN A 513 -51.05 -21.14 -1.58
C GLN A 513 -49.57 -20.75 -1.34
N ALA A 514 -49.25 -19.45 -1.26
CA ALA A 514 -47.88 -19.00 -1.06
C ALA A 514 -47.46 -19.16 0.41
N THR A 515 -46.24 -19.64 0.64
CA THR A 515 -45.71 -19.84 1.99
C THR A 515 -44.78 -18.70 2.40
N VAL A 516 -44.85 -18.31 3.68
CA VAL A 516 -43.91 -17.35 4.27
C VAL A 516 -42.47 -17.86 4.13
N LEU A 517 -42.23 -19.16 4.30
CA LEU A 517 -40.91 -19.76 4.17
C LEU A 517 -40.33 -19.58 2.76
N GLY A 518 -41.10 -19.84 1.70
CA GLY A 518 -40.64 -19.66 0.33
C GLY A 518 -40.32 -18.19 0.00
N ALA A 519 -41.13 -17.26 0.51
CA ALA A 519 -40.87 -15.83 0.43
C ALA A 519 -39.54 -15.46 1.11
N THR A 520 -39.35 -15.89 2.36
CA THR A 520 -38.13 -15.63 3.14
C THR A 520 -36.89 -16.21 2.48
N LEU A 521 -36.96 -17.45 1.97
CA LEU A 521 -35.83 -18.07 1.25
C LEU A 521 -35.48 -17.31 -0.03
N THR A 522 -36.48 -16.81 -0.76
CA THR A 522 -36.25 -15.99 -1.96
C THR A 522 -35.53 -14.69 -1.61
N TRP A 523 -35.94 -14.00 -0.54
CA TRP A 523 -35.26 -12.80 -0.05
C TRP A 523 -33.81 -13.08 0.37
N LEU A 524 -33.59 -14.14 1.14
CA LEU A 524 -32.24 -14.52 1.57
C LEU A 524 -31.31 -14.81 0.38
N LEU A 525 -31.78 -15.56 -0.62
CA LEU A 525 -30.98 -15.88 -1.82
C LEU A 525 -30.68 -14.63 -2.64
N LYS A 526 -31.69 -13.77 -2.83
CA LYS A 526 -31.58 -12.49 -3.52
C LYS A 526 -30.52 -11.60 -2.86
N ASP A 527 -30.59 -11.43 -1.55
CA ASP A 527 -29.71 -10.53 -0.81
C ASP A 527 -28.28 -11.07 -0.76
N CYS A 528 -28.12 -12.39 -0.54
CA CYS A 528 -26.82 -13.06 -0.59
C CYS A 528 -26.11 -12.86 -1.95
N THR A 529 -26.84 -13.08 -3.04
CA THR A 529 -26.33 -12.89 -4.40
C THR A 529 -25.90 -11.44 -4.64
N GLY A 530 -26.72 -10.48 -4.19
CA GLY A 530 -26.42 -9.04 -4.26
C GLY A 530 -25.14 -8.67 -3.50
N MET A 531 -25.04 -9.07 -2.23
CA MET A 531 -23.89 -8.78 -1.37
C MET A 531 -22.58 -9.37 -1.93
N MET A 532 -22.61 -10.62 -2.40
CA MET A 532 -21.44 -11.24 -3.06
C MET A 532 -21.02 -10.47 -4.31
N GLY A 533 -21.99 -10.09 -5.14
CA GLY A 533 -21.76 -9.28 -6.32
C GLY A 533 -21.13 -7.93 -6.01
N GLN A 534 -21.59 -7.29 -4.94
CA GLN A 534 -21.05 -6.03 -4.45
C GLN A 534 -19.57 -6.16 -4.06
N ILE A 535 -19.21 -7.20 -3.30
CA ILE A 535 -17.81 -7.43 -2.89
C ILE A 535 -16.91 -7.66 -4.12
N ILE A 536 -17.36 -8.49 -5.06
CA ILE A 536 -16.60 -8.79 -6.28
C ILE A 536 -16.44 -7.52 -7.13
N PHE A 537 -17.50 -6.74 -7.30
CA PHE A 537 -17.44 -5.51 -8.08
C PHE A 537 -16.52 -4.46 -7.44
N ALA A 538 -16.60 -4.27 -6.12
CA ALA A 538 -15.71 -3.37 -5.40
C ALA A 538 -14.24 -3.78 -5.56
N TRP A 539 -13.94 -5.08 -5.50
CA TRP A 539 -12.60 -5.60 -5.71
C TRP A 539 -12.09 -5.37 -7.14
N VAL A 540 -12.94 -5.59 -8.16
CA VAL A 540 -12.53 -5.50 -9.56
C VAL A 540 -12.47 -4.07 -10.08
N GLN A 541 -13.37 -3.18 -9.63
CA GLN A 541 -13.56 -1.85 -10.23
C GLN A 541 -13.36 -0.66 -9.29
N GLY A 542 -13.11 -0.88 -8.00
CA GLY A 542 -13.04 0.19 -7.00
C GLY A 542 -12.11 1.35 -7.38
N THR A 543 -10.94 1.07 -7.97
CA THR A 543 -9.93 2.08 -8.33
C THR A 543 -10.29 2.92 -9.57
N ASN A 544 -11.22 2.46 -10.41
CA ASN A 544 -11.55 3.12 -11.68
C ASN A 544 -12.78 4.06 -11.59
N LEU A 545 -13.55 3.99 -10.51
CA LEU A 545 -14.81 4.71 -10.36
C LEU A 545 -14.60 6.24 -10.33
N ASP A 546 -13.59 6.72 -9.61
CA ASP A 546 -13.30 8.16 -9.50
C ASP A 546 -12.89 8.76 -10.85
N CYS A 547 -12.08 8.04 -11.62
CA CYS A 547 -11.54 8.50 -12.91
C CYS A 547 -12.62 8.80 -13.96
N ASN A 548 -13.71 8.04 -13.92
CA ASN A 548 -14.79 8.12 -14.89
C ASN A 548 -16.15 8.34 -14.21
N ALA A 549 -16.18 9.16 -13.15
CA ALA A 549 -17.35 9.32 -12.30
C ALA A 549 -18.64 9.65 -13.06
N LYS A 550 -18.57 10.59 -14.02
CA LYS A 550 -19.71 10.94 -14.90
C LYS A 550 -20.28 9.74 -15.65
N ARG A 551 -19.39 8.94 -16.24
CA ARG A 551 -19.78 7.76 -17.02
C ARG A 551 -20.36 6.69 -16.13
N TYR A 552 -19.70 6.37 -15.02
CA TYR A 552 -20.18 5.35 -14.09
C TYR A 552 -21.50 5.74 -13.42
N ARG A 553 -21.74 7.03 -13.16
CA ARG A 553 -23.04 7.51 -12.66
C ARG A 553 -24.17 7.24 -13.67
N LEU A 554 -23.96 7.56 -14.94
CA LEU A 554 -24.94 7.28 -16.00
C LEU A 554 -25.13 5.77 -16.23
N LEU A 555 -24.05 4.99 -16.23
CA LEU A 555 -24.12 3.53 -16.41
C LEU A 555 -24.76 2.80 -15.22
N ALA A 556 -24.53 3.27 -13.99
CA ALA A 556 -25.16 2.72 -12.81
C ALA A 556 -26.69 2.87 -12.90
N ASP A 557 -27.17 4.04 -13.30
CA ASP A 557 -28.60 4.28 -13.44
C ASP A 557 -29.23 3.51 -14.63
N ILE A 558 -28.50 3.31 -15.74
CA ILE A 558 -28.93 2.39 -16.82
C ILE A 558 -29.05 0.95 -16.28
N LEU A 559 -28.06 0.49 -15.50
CA LEU A 559 -28.08 -0.83 -14.90
C LEU A 559 -29.21 -0.97 -13.84
N ASN A 560 -29.55 0.12 -13.15
CA ASN A 560 -30.69 0.18 -12.24
C ASN A 560 -32.01 -0.01 -12.99
N ASP A 561 -32.19 0.68 -14.13
CA ASP A 561 -33.37 0.52 -14.97
C ASP A 561 -33.49 -0.91 -15.53
N VAL A 562 -32.36 -1.56 -15.85
CA VAL A 562 -32.33 -2.99 -16.19
C VAL A 562 -32.81 -3.84 -15.02
N ALA A 563 -32.35 -3.59 -13.79
CA ALA A 563 -32.80 -4.32 -12.60
C ALA A 563 -34.31 -4.16 -12.35
N ILE A 564 -34.82 -2.93 -12.46
CA ILE A 564 -36.25 -2.62 -12.35
C ILE A 564 -37.05 -3.35 -13.44
N PHE A 565 -36.53 -3.39 -14.68
CA PHE A 565 -37.16 -4.14 -15.76
C PHE A 565 -37.21 -5.65 -15.47
N LEU A 566 -36.12 -6.24 -14.95
CA LEU A 566 -36.06 -7.65 -14.56
C LEU A 566 -37.11 -7.97 -13.49
N ASP A 567 -37.32 -7.09 -12.52
CA ASP A 567 -38.34 -7.25 -11.47
C ASP A 567 -39.77 -7.21 -12.01
N ILE A 568 -40.06 -6.28 -12.92
CA ILE A 568 -41.37 -6.20 -13.58
C ILE A 568 -41.61 -7.45 -14.42
N LEU A 569 -40.61 -7.86 -15.20
CA LEU A 569 -40.67 -9.03 -16.07
C LEU A 569 -40.79 -10.34 -15.27
N ALA A 570 -40.19 -10.42 -14.09
CA ALA A 570 -40.28 -11.59 -13.21
C ALA A 570 -41.74 -11.97 -12.88
N SER A 571 -42.65 -10.99 -12.84
CA SER A 571 -44.09 -11.22 -12.61
C SER A 571 -44.84 -11.86 -13.79
N LEU A 572 -44.22 -11.93 -14.98
CA LEU A 572 -44.79 -12.51 -16.21
C LEU A 572 -44.25 -13.91 -16.55
N ILE A 573 -43.19 -14.35 -15.89
CA ILE A 573 -42.45 -15.56 -16.22
C ILE A 573 -42.85 -16.71 -15.25
N PRO A 574 -42.74 -18.00 -15.64
CA PRO A 574 -43.01 -19.12 -14.74
C PRO A 574 -42.21 -19.09 -13.43
N ALA A 575 -42.80 -19.63 -12.36
CA ALA A 575 -42.25 -19.59 -10.99
C ALA A 575 -40.84 -20.19 -10.88
N GLN A 576 -40.46 -21.12 -11.75
CA GLN A 576 -39.13 -21.74 -11.75
C GLN A 576 -38.00 -20.76 -12.09
N LEU A 577 -38.29 -19.71 -12.86
CA LEU A 577 -37.30 -18.70 -13.28
C LEU A 577 -37.39 -17.41 -12.44
N PHE A 578 -38.44 -17.25 -11.62
CA PHE A 578 -38.66 -16.07 -10.79
C PHE A 578 -37.46 -15.76 -9.88
N ILE A 579 -36.99 -16.77 -9.15
CA ILE A 579 -35.86 -16.63 -8.20
C ILE A 579 -34.60 -16.19 -8.94
N PHE A 580 -34.30 -16.78 -10.11
CA PHE A 580 -33.14 -16.40 -10.92
C PHE A 580 -33.21 -14.92 -11.34
N MET A 581 -34.37 -14.46 -11.83
CA MET A 581 -34.57 -13.08 -12.26
C MET A 581 -34.40 -12.08 -11.12
N VAL A 582 -34.98 -12.37 -9.95
CA VAL A 582 -34.90 -11.51 -8.78
C VAL A 582 -33.48 -11.49 -8.18
N CYS A 583 -32.76 -12.63 -8.19
CA CYS A 583 -31.35 -12.68 -7.81
C CYS A 583 -30.46 -11.87 -8.77
N LEU A 584 -30.70 -11.97 -10.09
CA LEU A 584 -29.97 -11.20 -11.10
C LEU A 584 -30.25 -9.70 -10.95
N SER A 585 -31.51 -9.33 -10.73
CA SER A 585 -31.93 -7.96 -10.44
C SER A 585 -31.25 -7.40 -9.18
N SER A 586 -31.14 -8.21 -8.12
CA SER A 586 -30.41 -7.84 -6.89
C SER A 586 -28.93 -7.65 -7.13
N LEU A 587 -28.29 -8.56 -7.87
CA LEU A 587 -26.89 -8.42 -8.29
C LEU A 587 -26.67 -7.09 -9.02
N CYS A 588 -27.54 -6.76 -9.98
CA CYS A 588 -27.49 -5.47 -10.68
C CYS A 588 -27.61 -4.31 -9.68
N ARG A 589 -28.61 -4.30 -8.78
CA ARG A 589 -28.79 -3.21 -7.80
C ARG A 589 -27.63 -3.05 -6.83
N SER A 590 -27.01 -4.14 -6.39
CA SER A 590 -25.84 -4.07 -5.50
C SER A 590 -24.63 -3.46 -6.20
N ILE A 591 -24.41 -3.76 -7.48
CA ILE A 591 -23.37 -3.11 -8.30
C ILE A 591 -23.67 -1.61 -8.45
N VAL A 592 -24.93 -1.27 -8.76
CA VAL A 592 -25.41 0.12 -8.84
C VAL A 592 -25.20 0.86 -7.54
N GLY A 593 -25.48 0.22 -6.38
CA GLY A 593 -25.32 0.83 -5.07
C GLY A 593 -23.89 1.33 -4.82
N ILE A 594 -22.89 0.52 -5.16
CA ILE A 594 -21.48 0.92 -5.00
C ILE A 594 -21.09 1.99 -6.01
N ALA A 595 -21.36 1.75 -7.30
CA ALA A 595 -20.99 2.69 -8.35
C ALA A 595 -21.68 4.06 -8.13
N GLY A 596 -22.96 4.05 -7.75
CA GLY A 596 -23.73 5.23 -7.40
C GLY A 596 -23.16 5.96 -6.18
N ALA A 597 -22.86 5.25 -5.08
CA ALA A 597 -22.29 5.84 -3.88
C ALA A 597 -20.91 6.48 -4.13
N SER A 598 -20.00 5.76 -4.80
CA SER A 598 -18.66 6.26 -5.10
C SER A 598 -18.69 7.48 -6.04
N THR A 599 -19.49 7.41 -7.11
CA THR A 599 -19.58 8.54 -8.06
C THR A 599 -20.32 9.75 -7.48
N ARG A 600 -21.29 9.54 -6.58
CA ARG A 600 -21.91 10.62 -5.80
C ARG A 600 -20.89 11.28 -4.88
N ALA A 601 -20.05 10.52 -4.19
CA ALA A 601 -18.99 11.09 -3.35
C ALA A 601 -18.01 11.94 -4.16
N ALA A 602 -17.56 11.45 -5.33
CA ALA A 602 -16.70 12.20 -6.24
C ALA A 602 -17.36 13.51 -6.72
N LEU A 603 -18.68 13.49 -6.96
CA LEU A 603 -19.42 14.67 -7.37
C LEU A 603 -19.63 15.66 -6.23
N SER A 604 -19.95 15.20 -5.01
CA SER A 604 -20.04 16.07 -3.83
C SER A 604 -18.71 16.73 -3.51
N GLN A 605 -17.59 16.02 -3.71
CA GLN A 605 -16.25 16.59 -3.57
C GLN A 605 -15.99 17.69 -4.61
N HIS A 606 -16.38 17.46 -5.88
CA HIS A 606 -16.31 18.48 -6.94
C HIS A 606 -17.18 19.71 -6.65
N GLN A 607 -18.38 19.48 -6.11
CA GLN A 607 -19.34 20.53 -5.83
C GLN A 607 -18.96 21.37 -4.61
N ALA A 608 -18.18 20.84 -3.66
CA ALA A 608 -17.74 21.58 -2.49
C ALA A 608 -16.59 22.55 -2.82
N ARG A 609 -16.79 23.87 -2.62
CA ARG A 609 -15.78 24.90 -2.91
C ARG A 609 -15.17 25.57 -1.69
N ARG A 610 -15.69 25.30 -0.49
CA ARG A 610 -15.22 25.90 0.78
C ARG A 610 -14.95 24.85 1.86
N ASN A 611 -14.39 23.70 1.49
CA ASN A 611 -14.23 22.55 2.39
C ASN A 611 -15.56 22.16 3.09
N ASN A 612 -16.67 22.33 2.38
CA ASN A 612 -18.05 22.19 2.85
C ASN A 612 -18.72 20.91 2.32
N MET A 613 -17.94 19.86 2.04
CA MET A 613 -18.45 18.62 1.47
C MET A 613 -19.56 17.98 2.31
N ALA A 614 -19.46 18.03 3.64
CA ALA A 614 -20.50 17.51 4.53
C ALA A 614 -21.82 18.28 4.38
N ASP A 615 -21.77 19.62 4.30
CA ASP A 615 -22.95 20.45 4.10
C ASP A 615 -23.59 20.17 2.73
N VAL A 616 -22.78 20.12 1.66
CA VAL A 616 -23.25 19.73 0.32
C VAL A 616 -23.98 18.39 0.35
N SER A 617 -23.40 17.36 0.98
CA SER A 617 -24.00 16.02 1.08
C SER A 617 -25.30 15.99 1.91
N VAL A 618 -25.38 16.75 3.00
CA VAL A 618 -26.60 16.85 3.82
C VAL A 618 -27.73 17.55 3.05
N LYS A 619 -27.39 18.59 2.28
CA LYS A 619 -28.36 19.32 1.44
C LYS A 619 -28.85 18.49 0.27
N ASP A 620 -27.95 17.76 -0.39
CA ASP A 620 -28.27 16.76 -1.41
C ASP A 620 -29.26 15.71 -0.85
N SER A 621 -28.95 15.13 0.31
CA SER A 621 -29.84 14.16 0.98
C SER A 621 -31.20 14.76 1.35
N SER A 622 -31.26 16.03 1.76
CA SER A 622 -32.51 16.72 2.06
C SER A 622 -33.37 16.94 0.81
N GLN A 623 -32.74 17.27 -0.33
CA GLN A 623 -33.41 17.40 -1.63
C GLN A 623 -33.94 16.04 -2.11
N GLU A 624 -33.11 14.99 -2.06
CA GLU A 624 -33.50 13.61 -2.38
C GLU A 624 -34.69 13.15 -1.53
N THR A 625 -34.68 13.46 -0.22
CA THR A 625 -35.77 13.13 0.71
C THR A 625 -37.08 13.82 0.33
N LEU A 626 -37.05 15.13 0.02
CA LEU A 626 -38.24 15.86 -0.41
C LEU A 626 -38.84 15.27 -1.69
N VAL A 627 -37.99 14.94 -2.67
CA VAL A 627 -38.39 14.32 -3.92
C VAL A 627 -39.04 12.95 -3.66
N ASN A 628 -38.44 12.13 -2.79
CA ASN A 628 -38.98 10.83 -2.41
C ASN A 628 -40.35 10.93 -1.71
N VAL A 629 -40.53 11.90 -0.79
CA VAL A 629 -41.85 12.17 -0.18
C VAL A 629 -42.89 12.53 -1.23
N THR A 630 -42.52 13.38 -2.19
CA THR A 630 -43.41 13.78 -3.29
C THR A 630 -43.78 12.59 -4.17
N ALA A 631 -42.80 11.74 -4.52
CA ALA A 631 -43.04 10.52 -5.28
C ALA A 631 -43.91 9.50 -4.52
N LEU A 632 -43.72 9.35 -3.21
CA LEU A 632 -44.56 8.50 -2.36
C LEU A 632 -46.03 8.93 -2.39
N LEU A 633 -46.31 10.23 -2.24
CA LEU A 633 -47.67 10.77 -2.34
C LEU A 633 -48.29 10.50 -3.71
N PHE A 634 -47.49 10.66 -4.77
CA PHE A 634 -47.93 10.33 -6.13
C PHE A 634 -48.22 8.84 -6.30
N ASN A 635 -47.35 7.97 -5.78
CA ASN A 635 -47.49 6.51 -5.85
C ASN A 635 -48.73 6.01 -5.08
N LEU A 636 -49.08 6.61 -3.93
CA LEU A 636 -50.31 6.29 -3.21
C LEU A 636 -51.57 6.47 -4.07
N ILE A 637 -51.56 7.47 -4.96
CA ILE A 637 -52.65 7.71 -5.90
C ILE A 637 -52.54 6.74 -7.08
N LEU A 638 -51.34 6.49 -7.60
CA LEU A 638 -51.07 5.70 -8.80
C LEU A 638 -51.32 4.19 -8.62
N THR A 639 -50.86 3.59 -7.51
CA THR A 639 -50.85 2.13 -7.29
C THR A 639 -52.24 1.47 -7.41
N PRO A 640 -53.35 2.05 -6.90
CA PRO A 640 -54.69 1.50 -7.12
C PRO A 640 -55.11 1.42 -8.59
N PHE A 641 -54.73 2.40 -9.42
CA PHE A 641 -55.04 2.38 -10.86
C PHE A 641 -54.24 1.32 -11.60
N VAL A 642 -52.95 1.20 -11.28
CA VAL A 642 -52.05 0.21 -11.88
C VAL A 642 -52.49 -1.22 -11.55
N SER A 643 -52.98 -1.45 -10.31
CA SER A 643 -53.52 -2.74 -9.89
C SER A 643 -54.73 -3.19 -10.71
N LYS A 644 -55.52 -2.24 -11.22
CA LYS A 644 -56.70 -2.49 -12.07
C LYS A 644 -56.33 -2.74 -13.53
N TYR A 645 -55.29 -2.08 -14.05
CA TYR A 645 -54.90 -2.14 -15.47
C TYR A 645 -53.47 -2.65 -15.61
N LYS A 646 -53.29 -3.97 -15.77
CA LYS A 646 -51.95 -4.61 -15.79
C LYS A 646 -51.02 -4.08 -16.89
N GLU A 647 -51.55 -3.77 -18.08
CA GLU A 647 -50.78 -3.20 -19.18
C GLU A 647 -50.23 -1.80 -18.87
N LEU A 648 -50.86 -1.07 -17.94
CA LEU A 648 -50.43 0.27 -17.54
C LEU A 648 -49.04 0.26 -16.89
N VAL A 649 -48.63 -0.85 -16.26
CA VAL A 649 -47.29 -1.02 -15.68
C VAL A 649 -46.22 -0.79 -16.74
N PHE A 650 -46.35 -1.40 -17.92
CA PHE A 650 -45.35 -1.30 -18.99
C PHE A 650 -45.31 0.08 -19.64
N TYR A 651 -46.47 0.73 -19.81
CA TYR A 651 -46.54 2.10 -20.33
C TYR A 651 -45.90 3.10 -19.36
N LEU A 652 -46.24 3.01 -18.07
CA LEU A 652 -45.66 3.88 -17.04
C LEU A 652 -44.18 3.62 -16.86
N PHE A 653 -43.75 2.36 -16.79
CA PHE A 653 -42.34 2.00 -16.73
C PHE A 653 -41.59 2.59 -17.93
N THR A 654 -42.06 2.38 -19.15
CA THR A 654 -41.39 2.90 -20.35
C THR A 654 -41.29 4.42 -20.33
N PHE A 655 -42.38 5.12 -19.97
CA PHE A 655 -42.40 6.57 -19.90
C PHE A 655 -41.44 7.11 -18.84
N PHE A 656 -41.53 6.62 -17.59
CA PHE A 656 -40.70 7.11 -16.50
C PHE A 656 -39.23 6.68 -16.65
N THR A 657 -38.92 5.53 -17.24
CA THR A 657 -37.54 5.14 -17.59
C THR A 657 -36.95 6.08 -18.63
N MET A 658 -37.70 6.48 -19.65
CA MET A 658 -37.21 7.47 -20.63
C MET A 658 -36.97 8.83 -19.98
N LEU A 659 -37.86 9.27 -19.09
CA LEU A 659 -37.69 10.50 -18.30
C LEU A 659 -36.47 10.41 -17.37
N HIS A 660 -36.29 9.28 -16.68
CA HIS A 660 -35.15 9.00 -15.79
C HIS A 660 -33.83 9.11 -16.55
N LEU A 661 -33.68 8.38 -17.66
CA LEU A 661 -32.45 8.37 -18.47
C LEU A 661 -32.14 9.73 -19.09
N TYR A 662 -33.16 10.44 -19.60
CA TYR A 662 -32.98 11.78 -20.15
C TYR A 662 -32.54 12.79 -19.09
N SER A 663 -33.17 12.74 -17.91
CA SER A 663 -32.84 13.63 -16.80
C SER A 663 -31.43 13.36 -16.28
N ASN A 664 -31.05 12.09 -16.15
CA ASN A 664 -29.70 11.70 -15.76
C ASN A 664 -28.64 12.17 -16.77
N TYR A 665 -28.88 11.91 -18.06
CA TYR A 665 -27.99 12.40 -19.11
C TYR A 665 -27.81 13.93 -19.03
N SER A 666 -28.91 14.66 -18.80
CA SER A 666 -28.89 16.12 -18.68
C SER A 666 -28.16 16.60 -17.41
N ALA A 667 -28.37 15.92 -16.28
CA ALA A 667 -27.65 16.17 -15.02
C ALA A 667 -26.14 16.01 -15.24
N ILE A 668 -25.70 14.87 -15.75
CA ILE A 668 -24.27 14.56 -15.93
C ILE A 668 -23.60 15.44 -16.98
N LYS A 669 -24.31 15.81 -18.05
CA LYS A 669 -23.79 16.77 -19.04
C LYS A 669 -23.66 18.19 -18.50
N SER A 670 -24.41 18.56 -17.47
CA SER A 670 -24.30 19.88 -16.83
C SER A 670 -23.05 20.01 -15.93
N VAL A 671 -22.53 18.90 -15.41
CA VAL A 671 -21.36 18.88 -14.51
C VAL A 671 -20.09 19.31 -15.27
N THR A 672 -19.35 20.24 -14.70
CA THR A 672 -18.12 20.82 -15.27
C THR A 672 -16.92 20.63 -14.34
N MET A 673 -16.25 19.47 -14.44
CA MET A 673 -15.09 19.14 -13.61
C MET A 673 -13.80 19.74 -14.16
N GLU A 674 -13.03 20.42 -13.31
CA GLU A 674 -11.70 20.99 -13.62
C GLU A 674 -10.56 19.97 -13.52
N THR A 675 -10.80 18.80 -12.92
CA THR A 675 -9.81 17.75 -12.78
C THR A 675 -9.65 16.97 -14.09
N ILE A 676 -8.40 16.74 -14.48
CA ILE A 676 -8.06 16.03 -15.71
C ILE A 676 -8.24 14.52 -15.51
N ASN A 677 -9.03 13.88 -16.36
CA ASN A 677 -9.05 12.43 -16.54
C ASN A 677 -8.51 12.08 -17.95
N GLN A 678 -8.42 10.79 -18.26
CA GLN A 678 -7.88 10.36 -19.56
C GLN A 678 -8.70 10.94 -20.73
N SER A 679 -10.03 10.92 -20.67
CA SER A 679 -10.90 11.40 -21.76
C SER A 679 -10.74 12.90 -22.01
N ARG A 680 -10.71 13.71 -20.95
CA ARG A 680 -10.49 15.16 -21.03
C ARG A 680 -9.08 15.47 -21.53
N LEU A 681 -8.07 14.72 -21.06
CA LEU A 681 -6.70 14.88 -21.55
C LEU A 681 -6.60 14.61 -23.06
N CYS A 682 -7.26 13.56 -23.56
CA CYS A 682 -7.29 13.25 -24.99
C CYS A 682 -7.83 14.43 -25.81
N ILE A 683 -8.97 15.00 -25.41
CA ILE A 683 -9.58 16.17 -26.08
C ILE A 683 -8.63 17.39 -26.03
N LEU A 684 -8.03 17.64 -24.86
CA LEU A 684 -7.09 18.76 -24.65
C LEU A 684 -5.84 18.64 -25.53
N VAL A 685 -5.25 17.44 -25.60
CA VAL A 685 -4.04 17.18 -26.40
C VAL A 685 -4.36 17.23 -27.90
N GLN A 686 -5.50 16.69 -28.33
CA GLN A 686 -5.92 16.78 -29.73
C GLN A 686 -6.12 18.23 -30.16
N GLU A 687 -6.77 19.06 -29.34
CA GLU A 687 -6.91 20.49 -29.68
C GLU A 687 -5.53 21.19 -29.71
N TYR A 688 -4.66 20.89 -28.74
CA TYR A 688 -3.31 21.45 -28.72
C TYR A 688 -2.51 21.09 -29.98
N LEU A 689 -2.61 19.85 -30.46
CA LEU A 689 -1.96 19.37 -31.68
C LEU A 689 -2.67 19.80 -32.97
N ARG A 690 -3.84 20.42 -32.87
CA ARG A 690 -4.63 20.94 -34.00
C ARG A 690 -4.44 22.45 -34.17
N SER A 691 -4.48 23.22 -33.08
CA SER A 691 -4.51 24.68 -33.09
C SER A 691 -3.45 25.35 -32.23
N SER A 692 -2.63 24.59 -31.48
CA SER A 692 -1.69 25.11 -30.49
C SER A 692 -2.35 25.92 -29.37
N THR A 693 -3.65 25.69 -29.12
CA THR A 693 -4.41 26.32 -28.04
C THR A 693 -5.03 25.26 -27.13
N ILE A 694 -5.54 25.70 -25.97
CA ILE A 694 -6.22 24.84 -25.00
C ILE A 694 -7.66 25.32 -24.81
N LEU A 695 -8.59 24.37 -24.84
CA LEU A 695 -10.01 24.59 -24.57
C LEU A 695 -10.23 24.91 -23.08
N ASN A 696 -11.27 25.69 -22.80
CA ASN A 696 -11.69 25.92 -21.42
C ASN A 696 -12.34 24.64 -20.84
N VAL A 697 -12.51 24.63 -19.51
CA VAL A 697 -13.09 23.50 -18.78
C VAL A 697 -14.48 23.12 -19.31
N LYS A 698 -15.36 24.10 -19.53
CA LYS A 698 -16.74 23.88 -19.95
C LYS A 698 -16.83 23.19 -21.32
N ASP A 699 -16.06 23.65 -22.29
CA ASP A 699 -16.05 23.13 -23.66
C ASP A 699 -15.59 21.68 -23.72
N VAL A 700 -14.56 21.33 -22.94
CA VAL A 700 -14.08 19.94 -22.85
C VAL A 700 -15.10 19.05 -22.15
N ASN A 701 -15.72 19.50 -21.06
CA ASN A 701 -16.75 18.74 -20.35
C ASN A 701 -18.00 18.52 -21.24
N MET A 702 -18.32 19.45 -22.14
CA MET A 702 -19.36 19.27 -23.17
C MET A 702 -18.96 18.27 -24.26
N GLN A 703 -17.68 18.14 -24.57
CA GLN A 703 -17.19 17.15 -25.55
C GLN A 703 -16.90 15.77 -24.93
N GLU A 704 -16.73 15.71 -23.60
CA GLU A 704 -16.46 14.47 -22.87
C GLU A 704 -17.56 13.42 -23.15
N PRO A 705 -17.18 12.21 -23.60
CA PRO A 705 -18.13 11.14 -23.83
C PRO A 705 -18.55 10.54 -22.47
N VAL A 706 -19.84 10.57 -22.18
CA VAL A 706 -20.42 10.11 -20.91
C VAL A 706 -21.08 8.73 -21.01
N ILE A 707 -21.36 8.23 -22.22
CA ILE A 707 -21.96 6.91 -22.46
C ILE A 707 -20.87 5.92 -22.88
N PHE A 708 -20.17 6.23 -23.97
CA PHE A 708 -19.16 5.36 -24.56
C PHE A 708 -17.76 5.77 -24.12
N ALA A 709 -16.80 4.85 -24.30
CA ALA A 709 -15.41 5.16 -23.99
C ALA A 709 -14.87 6.11 -25.05
N THR A 710 -13.92 6.97 -24.66
CA THR A 710 -13.15 7.74 -25.63
C THR A 710 -12.48 6.77 -26.58
N TYR A 711 -12.84 6.87 -27.86
CA TYR A 711 -12.26 6.02 -28.90
C TYR A 711 -10.77 6.35 -29.03
N ARG A 712 -9.93 5.32 -28.97
CA ARG A 712 -8.49 5.39 -29.21
C ARG A 712 -8.07 4.15 -29.96
N LYS A 713 -7.14 4.27 -30.90
CA LYS A 713 -6.51 3.08 -31.50
C LYS A 713 -5.58 2.37 -30.52
N MET A 714 -4.85 3.12 -29.69
CA MET A 714 -4.00 2.54 -28.64
C MET A 714 -4.59 2.79 -27.26
N SER A 715 -4.68 1.75 -26.46
CA SER A 715 -5.09 1.84 -25.05
C SER A 715 -3.91 2.21 -24.16
N ILE A 716 -4.13 3.16 -23.24
CA ILE A 716 -3.11 3.73 -22.37
C ILE A 716 -3.21 3.07 -20.99
N HIS A 717 -2.10 2.54 -20.49
CA HIS A 717 -1.97 1.97 -19.15
C HIS A 717 -0.93 2.76 -18.37
N LEU A 718 -1.35 3.42 -17.29
CA LEU A 718 -0.48 4.26 -16.45
C LEU A 718 -0.08 3.51 -15.17
N GLY A 719 1.20 3.54 -14.79
CA GLY A 719 1.68 2.95 -13.54
C GLY A 719 1.66 1.42 -13.53
N CYS A 720 1.72 0.78 -14.70
CA CYS A 720 1.58 -0.67 -14.82
C CYS A 720 2.88 -1.43 -14.45
N SER A 721 2.74 -2.73 -14.14
CA SER A 721 3.90 -3.59 -13.89
C SER A 721 4.77 -3.77 -15.14
N ILE A 722 6.09 -3.71 -14.98
CA ILE A 722 7.07 -3.98 -16.04
C ILE A 722 6.92 -5.40 -16.63
N ASN A 723 6.39 -6.34 -15.84
CA ASN A 723 6.16 -7.72 -16.29
C ASN A 723 5.10 -7.82 -17.39
N ARG A 724 4.22 -6.81 -17.55
CA ARG A 724 3.25 -6.78 -18.66
C ARG A 724 3.89 -6.52 -20.02
N ILE A 725 5.09 -5.94 -20.03
CA ILE A 725 5.75 -5.43 -21.24
C ILE A 725 6.68 -6.48 -21.86
N TYR A 726 7.00 -7.58 -21.15
CA TYR A 726 8.01 -8.59 -21.53
C TYR A 726 9.19 -8.01 -22.35
N PRO A 727 9.86 -6.93 -21.89
CA PRO A 727 10.83 -6.26 -22.73
C PRO A 727 12.08 -7.14 -22.90
N ASP A 728 12.48 -7.39 -24.15
CA ASP A 728 13.82 -7.91 -24.46
C ASP A 728 14.91 -7.01 -23.82
N GLU A 729 16.05 -7.58 -23.44
CA GLU A 729 17.16 -6.83 -22.80
C GLU A 729 17.59 -5.60 -23.62
N SER A 730 17.57 -5.72 -24.94
CA SER A 730 17.88 -4.62 -25.88
C SER A 730 16.86 -3.49 -25.82
N ASN A 731 15.57 -3.80 -25.74
CA ASN A 731 14.49 -2.82 -25.61
C ASN A 731 14.54 -2.11 -24.26
N LEU A 732 14.86 -2.84 -23.19
CA LEU A 732 15.02 -2.26 -21.86
C LEU A 732 16.24 -1.31 -21.79
N ALA A 733 17.36 -1.68 -22.40
CA ALA A 733 18.54 -0.82 -22.48
C ALA A 733 18.26 0.47 -23.25
N ASN A 734 17.56 0.37 -24.39
CA ASN A 734 17.17 1.53 -25.20
C ASN A 734 16.19 2.45 -24.45
N LEU A 735 15.18 1.89 -23.78
CA LEU A 735 14.28 2.66 -22.92
C LEU A 735 15.04 3.43 -21.84
N LYS A 736 15.99 2.80 -21.15
CA LYS A 736 16.82 3.46 -20.14
C LYS A 736 17.65 4.61 -20.72
N GLU A 737 18.10 4.47 -21.97
CA GLU A 737 18.86 5.51 -22.65
C GLU A 737 17.98 6.71 -23.03
N ILE A 738 16.79 6.46 -23.61
CA ILE A 738 15.84 7.51 -24.00
C ILE A 738 15.36 8.31 -22.79
N TYR A 739 14.99 7.63 -21.69
CA TYR A 739 14.34 8.23 -20.52
C TYR A 739 15.30 8.53 -19.36
N LYS A 740 16.60 8.64 -19.61
CA LYS A 740 17.65 8.75 -18.57
C LYS A 740 17.38 9.82 -17.50
N ASP A 741 16.82 10.96 -17.92
CA ASP A 741 16.55 12.13 -17.06
C ASP A 741 15.06 12.29 -16.72
N SER A 742 14.27 11.22 -16.78
CA SER A 742 12.82 11.24 -16.51
C SER A 742 12.42 10.23 -15.43
N LYS A 743 11.33 10.54 -14.72
CA LYS A 743 10.75 9.66 -13.69
C LYS A 743 9.62 8.78 -14.21
N TYR A 744 9.52 8.65 -15.53
CA TYR A 744 8.62 7.73 -16.20
C TYR A 744 9.29 7.20 -17.48
N LEU A 745 8.79 6.08 -17.99
CA LEU A 745 9.15 5.52 -19.29
C LEU A 745 7.87 5.17 -20.05
N VAL A 746 7.86 5.37 -21.36
CA VAL A 746 6.77 4.92 -22.22
C VAL A 746 7.26 3.80 -23.11
N PHE A 747 6.56 2.68 -23.08
CA PHE A 747 6.70 1.58 -24.03
C PHE A 747 5.46 1.51 -24.93
N THR A 748 5.67 1.26 -26.22
CA THR A 748 4.59 1.22 -27.20
C THR A 748 4.58 -0.11 -27.93
N ASP A 749 3.49 -0.85 -27.79
CA ASP A 749 3.19 -2.04 -28.56
C ASP A 749 2.22 -1.69 -29.69
N LEU A 750 2.79 -1.46 -30.87
CA LEU A 750 2.06 -1.10 -32.09
C LEU A 750 1.29 -2.27 -32.71
N VAL A 751 1.53 -3.51 -32.26
CA VAL A 751 0.87 -4.71 -32.80
C VAL A 751 -0.44 -4.94 -32.05
N ASP A 752 -0.36 -5.01 -30.73
CA ASP A 752 -1.53 -5.30 -29.89
C ASP A 752 -2.33 -4.04 -29.53
N GLY A 753 -1.80 -2.85 -29.82
CA GLY A 753 -2.53 -1.59 -29.64
C GLY A 753 -2.46 -1.06 -28.21
N HIS A 754 -1.28 -1.13 -27.59
CA HIS A 754 -1.08 -0.73 -26.20
C HIS A 754 0.06 0.26 -26.01
N ILE A 755 -0.16 1.26 -25.16
CA ILE A 755 0.85 2.18 -24.66
C ILE A 755 0.94 1.98 -23.15
N TYR A 756 2.14 1.64 -22.67
CA TYR A 756 2.40 1.38 -21.27
C TYR A 756 3.32 2.48 -20.71
N ILE A 757 2.85 3.17 -19.67
CA ILE A 757 3.60 4.21 -18.97
C ILE A 757 4.08 3.62 -17.64
N LEU A 758 5.37 3.33 -17.56
CA LEU A 758 6.03 2.88 -16.35
C LEU A 758 6.42 4.08 -15.50
N LEU A 759 6.06 4.08 -14.23
CA LEU A 759 6.41 5.15 -13.29
C LEU A 759 7.62 4.73 -12.44
N CYS A 760 8.58 5.62 -12.25
CA CYS A 760 9.75 5.36 -11.42
C CYS A 760 9.45 5.66 -9.94
N ASN A 761 10.25 5.10 -9.03
CA ASN A 761 10.22 5.51 -7.62
C ASN A 761 10.48 7.02 -7.49
N GLY A 762 9.57 7.70 -6.76
CA GLY A 762 9.59 9.15 -6.59
C GLY A 762 9.00 9.95 -7.76
N SER A 763 8.26 9.31 -8.69
CA SER A 763 7.48 10.03 -9.71
C SER A 763 6.42 10.93 -9.07
N THR A 764 6.31 12.16 -9.54
CA THR A 764 5.33 13.15 -9.11
C THR A 764 4.05 13.08 -9.94
N VAL A 765 3.02 13.86 -9.54
CA VAL A 765 1.80 14.06 -10.36
C VAL A 765 2.14 14.67 -11.71
N GLU A 766 3.16 15.53 -11.76
CA GLU A 766 3.63 16.14 -13.00
C GLU A 766 4.25 15.11 -13.95
N ASP A 767 5.07 14.20 -13.44
CA ASP A 767 5.66 13.12 -14.25
C ASP A 767 4.58 12.19 -14.84
N GLN A 768 3.51 11.94 -14.08
CA GLN A 768 2.36 11.16 -14.54
C GLN A 768 1.61 11.88 -15.67
N LEU A 769 1.32 13.17 -15.48
CA LEU A 769 0.69 14.00 -16.51
C LEU A 769 1.56 14.13 -17.76
N GLU A 770 2.88 14.26 -17.62
CA GLU A 770 3.84 14.30 -18.72
C GLU A 770 3.85 12.99 -19.52
N GLY A 771 3.89 11.85 -18.82
CA GLY A 771 3.82 10.53 -19.45
C GLY A 771 2.51 10.30 -20.21
N CYS A 772 1.37 10.71 -19.63
CA CYS A 772 0.08 10.62 -20.32
C CYS A 772 -0.05 11.61 -21.48
N PHE A 773 0.54 12.81 -21.37
CA PHE A 773 0.63 13.75 -22.49
C PHE A 773 1.40 13.12 -23.66
N GLN A 774 2.56 12.50 -23.38
CA GLN A 774 3.33 11.79 -24.40
C GLN A 774 2.51 10.66 -25.06
N ALA A 775 1.79 9.87 -24.26
CA ALA A 775 0.95 8.80 -24.78
C ALA A 775 -0.17 9.31 -25.70
N GLU A 776 -0.83 10.42 -25.36
CA GLU A 776 -1.85 11.04 -26.22
C GLU A 776 -1.23 11.66 -27.49
N VAL A 777 0.00 12.18 -27.42
CA VAL A 777 0.74 12.62 -28.63
C VAL A 777 1.04 11.45 -29.57
N ILE A 778 1.43 10.29 -29.02
CA ILE A 778 1.63 9.06 -29.81
C ILE A 778 0.31 8.61 -30.46
N ASN A 779 -0.79 8.60 -29.71
CA ASN A 779 -2.11 8.27 -30.24
C ASN A 779 -2.51 9.20 -31.37
N ALA A 780 -2.34 10.52 -31.20
CA ALA A 780 -2.65 11.50 -32.25
C ALA A 780 -1.81 11.29 -33.52
N ALA A 781 -0.54 10.89 -33.39
CA ALA A 781 0.31 10.57 -34.53
C ALA A 781 -0.17 9.30 -35.27
N ILE A 782 -0.52 8.24 -34.54
CA ILE A 782 -1.05 6.98 -35.11
C ILE A 782 -2.43 7.19 -35.76
N ASP A 783 -3.24 8.08 -35.20
CA ASP A 783 -4.56 8.43 -35.73
C ASP A 783 -4.53 9.48 -36.85
N ASN A 784 -3.35 10.01 -37.20
CA ASN A 784 -3.18 11.11 -38.16
C ASN A 784 -4.05 12.33 -37.82
N LEU A 785 -4.17 12.64 -36.52
CA LEU A 785 -4.97 13.77 -36.00
C LEU A 785 -4.17 15.08 -35.89
N ILE A 786 -2.86 15.03 -36.14
CA ILE A 786 -1.99 16.21 -36.10
C ILE A 786 -2.21 17.05 -37.37
N SER A 787 -2.42 18.36 -37.20
CA SER A 787 -2.66 19.27 -38.34
C SER A 787 -1.46 19.30 -39.31
N PRO A 788 -1.68 19.24 -40.64
CA PRO A 788 -0.60 19.36 -41.64
C PRO A 788 0.24 20.63 -41.47
N GLN A 789 -0.39 21.75 -41.10
CA GLN A 789 0.30 23.01 -40.86
C GLN A 789 1.29 22.92 -39.70
N ILE A 790 0.96 22.17 -38.65
CA ILE A 790 1.84 21.96 -37.49
C ILE A 790 2.98 21.01 -37.86
N LEU A 791 2.70 19.98 -38.67
CA LEU A 791 3.72 19.06 -39.17
C LEU A 791 4.78 19.78 -40.02
N GLU A 792 4.39 20.73 -40.88
CA GLU A 792 5.31 21.53 -41.69
C GLU A 792 6.31 22.34 -40.84
N HIS A 793 5.85 22.86 -39.70
CA HIS A 793 6.67 23.71 -38.82
C HIS A 793 7.39 22.92 -37.72
N ASN A 794 7.03 21.64 -37.51
CA ASN A 794 7.58 20.81 -36.44
C ASN A 794 8.18 19.50 -36.99
N LYS A 795 9.48 19.56 -37.30
CA LYS A 795 10.26 18.39 -37.79
C LYS A 795 10.19 17.18 -36.87
N THR A 796 10.05 17.36 -35.56
CA THR A 796 9.97 16.23 -34.61
C THR A 796 8.63 15.51 -34.73
N LEU A 797 7.51 16.24 -34.83
CA LEU A 797 6.19 15.63 -35.06
C LEU A 797 6.07 15.00 -36.45
N GLN A 798 6.72 15.59 -37.46
CA GLN A 798 6.79 15.00 -38.79
C GLN A 798 7.45 13.61 -38.73
N LYS A 799 8.65 13.53 -38.15
CA LYS A 799 9.35 12.24 -37.98
C LYS A 799 8.56 11.26 -37.12
N LEU A 800 7.92 11.71 -36.04
CA LEU A 800 7.04 10.87 -35.22
C LEU A 800 5.91 10.25 -36.05
N THR A 801 5.27 11.04 -36.90
CA THR A 801 4.14 10.58 -37.75
C THR A 801 4.61 9.62 -38.83
N GLU A 802 5.79 9.85 -39.41
CA GLU A 802 6.46 8.94 -40.35
C GLU A 802 6.81 7.60 -39.66
N SER A 803 7.47 7.64 -38.51
CA SER A 803 7.82 6.43 -37.74
C SER A 803 6.59 5.65 -37.25
N ALA A 804 5.48 6.34 -36.91
CA ALA A 804 4.21 5.71 -36.56
C ALA A 804 3.60 4.97 -37.76
N ARG A 805 3.68 5.57 -38.96
CA ARG A 805 3.24 4.94 -40.21
C ARG A 805 4.09 3.71 -40.57
N ASP A 806 5.40 3.82 -40.37
CA ASP A 806 6.36 2.74 -40.64
C ASP A 806 6.37 1.66 -39.54
N ARG A 807 5.52 1.81 -38.51
CA ARG A 807 5.41 0.91 -37.36
C ARG A 807 6.75 0.66 -36.65
N ASN A 808 7.56 1.71 -36.48
CA ASN A 808 8.83 1.63 -35.77
C ASN A 808 8.68 2.10 -34.30
N PRO A 809 8.51 1.19 -33.32
CA PRO A 809 8.23 1.58 -31.94
C PRO A 809 9.38 2.37 -31.30
N GLN A 810 10.63 2.07 -31.65
CA GLN A 810 11.80 2.74 -31.06
C GLN A 810 11.86 4.22 -31.43
N GLU A 811 11.64 4.53 -32.71
CA GLU A 811 11.59 5.91 -33.18
C GLU A 811 10.34 6.65 -32.68
N VAL A 812 9.19 5.96 -32.60
CA VAL A 812 7.97 6.53 -32.01
C VAL A 812 8.22 6.95 -30.57
N MET A 813 8.82 6.09 -29.74
CA MET A 813 9.17 6.42 -28.35
C MET A 813 10.17 7.59 -28.28
N LYS A 814 11.20 7.58 -29.12
CA LYS A 814 12.22 8.64 -29.15
C LYS A 814 11.65 10.01 -29.55
N TYR A 815 10.99 10.10 -30.71
CA TYR A 815 10.51 11.39 -31.22
C TYR A 815 9.32 11.93 -30.41
N SER A 816 8.47 11.06 -29.86
CA SER A 816 7.40 11.49 -28.94
C SER A 816 7.97 12.06 -27.63
N PHE A 817 9.03 11.45 -27.09
CA PHE A 817 9.72 11.95 -25.91
C PHE A 817 10.41 13.31 -26.17
N GLU A 818 11.15 13.43 -27.27
CA GLU A 818 11.78 14.70 -27.68
C GLU A 818 10.76 15.83 -27.84
N TYR A 819 9.61 15.55 -28.45
CA TYR A 819 8.53 16.52 -28.57
C TYR A 819 7.95 16.89 -27.20
N THR A 820 7.70 15.90 -26.35
CA THR A 820 7.12 16.08 -25.02
C THR A 820 7.98 16.99 -24.16
N LYS A 821 9.27 16.70 -24.03
CA LYS A 821 10.20 17.50 -23.22
C LYS A 821 10.30 18.95 -23.66
N LYS A 822 10.07 19.24 -24.95
CA LYS A 822 10.10 20.61 -25.48
C LYS A 822 8.79 21.37 -25.25
N ASN A 823 7.65 20.69 -25.21
CA ASN A 823 6.32 21.35 -25.31
C ASN A 823 5.46 21.19 -24.05
N PHE A 824 5.76 20.24 -23.17
CA PHE A 824 4.91 19.94 -22.01
C PHE A 824 4.76 21.13 -21.07
N GLU A 825 5.85 21.86 -20.77
CA GLU A 825 5.79 23.08 -19.93
C GLU A 825 4.85 24.15 -20.49
N ASN A 826 4.85 24.33 -21.82
CA ASN A 826 3.94 25.28 -22.47
C ASN A 826 2.49 24.77 -22.39
N PHE A 827 2.26 23.49 -22.65
CA PHE A 827 0.96 22.85 -22.51
C PHE A 827 0.40 23.00 -21.08
N LYS A 828 1.21 22.72 -20.06
CA LYS A 828 0.86 22.87 -18.64
C LYS A 828 0.50 24.32 -18.29
N LYS A 829 1.27 25.31 -18.75
CA LYS A 829 0.94 26.73 -18.55
C LYS A 829 -0.37 27.13 -19.21
N LEU A 830 -0.64 26.62 -20.41
CA LEU A 830 -1.90 26.87 -21.11
C LEU A 830 -3.09 26.24 -20.38
N LEU A 831 -2.94 25.02 -19.83
CA LEU A 831 -3.95 24.39 -18.97
C LEU A 831 -4.28 25.28 -17.76
N GLN A 832 -3.26 25.73 -17.04
CA GLN A 832 -3.42 26.60 -15.87
C GLN A 832 -4.09 27.94 -16.24
N SER A 833 -3.73 28.53 -17.39
CA SER A 833 -4.36 29.77 -17.88
C SER A 833 -5.85 29.63 -18.21
N LYS A 834 -6.32 28.38 -18.39
CA LYS A 834 -7.72 28.02 -18.67
C LYS A 834 -8.44 27.40 -17.48
N ASN A 835 -7.87 27.56 -16.27
CA ASN A 835 -8.42 27.10 -14.99
C ASN A 835 -8.49 25.56 -14.84
N TRP A 836 -7.67 24.81 -15.56
CA TRP A 836 -7.51 23.37 -15.31
C TRP A 836 -6.64 23.13 -14.08
N ILE A 837 -7.03 22.18 -13.25
CA ILE A 837 -6.22 21.76 -12.09
C ILE A 837 -5.11 20.83 -12.56
N THR A 838 -3.87 21.17 -12.23
CA THR A 838 -2.66 20.38 -12.57
C THR A 838 -1.97 19.75 -11.35
N ASP A 839 -2.36 20.15 -10.14
CA ASP A 839 -1.70 19.71 -8.89
C ASP A 839 -2.11 18.28 -8.50
N HIS A 840 -3.27 17.84 -8.97
CA HIS A 840 -3.76 16.48 -8.88
C HIS A 840 -4.59 16.15 -10.13
N HIS A 841 -4.74 14.86 -10.43
CA HIS A 841 -5.48 14.38 -11.61
C HIS A 841 -6.12 13.02 -11.35
N LEU A 842 -7.05 12.62 -12.21
CA LEU A 842 -7.74 11.33 -12.16
C LEU A 842 -7.44 10.51 -13.44
N LEU A 843 -6.15 10.34 -13.74
CA LEU A 843 -5.66 9.60 -14.91
C LEU A 843 -5.67 8.07 -14.74
N GLY A 844 -5.97 7.57 -13.53
CA GLY A 844 -6.07 6.14 -13.23
C GLY A 844 -4.72 5.42 -13.24
N ALA A 845 -3.76 5.93 -12.46
CA ALA A 845 -2.47 5.27 -12.30
C ALA A 845 -2.60 4.01 -11.44
N ASP A 846 -2.10 2.88 -11.94
CA ASP A 846 -1.85 1.69 -11.13
C ASP A 846 -0.71 1.96 -10.10
N GLU A 847 -0.64 1.14 -9.06
CA GLU A 847 0.30 1.31 -7.94
C GLU A 847 1.75 0.87 -8.25
N TRP A 848 2.04 0.31 -9.44
CA TRP A 848 3.38 -0.21 -9.70
C TRP A 848 4.39 0.92 -9.92
N ARG A 849 5.56 0.78 -9.29
CA ARG A 849 6.72 1.64 -9.49
C ARG A 849 7.93 0.81 -9.86
N VAL A 850 8.71 1.28 -10.81
CA VAL A 850 9.94 0.64 -11.27
C VAL A 850 11.13 1.30 -10.58
N ASP A 851 11.99 0.48 -9.99
CA ASP A 851 13.29 0.94 -9.53
C ASP A 851 14.33 0.76 -10.64
N LEU A 852 14.70 1.87 -11.28
CA LEU A 852 15.76 1.87 -12.29
C LEU A 852 17.17 1.90 -11.67
N MET A 853 17.30 2.02 -10.33
CA MET A 853 18.57 2.02 -9.61
C MET A 853 19.13 0.60 -9.41
N MET A 854 19.25 -0.18 -10.48
CA MET A 854 20.12 -1.36 -10.50
C MET A 854 21.37 -1.03 -11.30
N ASN A 855 22.25 -0.24 -10.69
CA ASN A 855 23.61 -0.04 -11.18
C ASN A 855 24.59 -0.14 -10.00
N LYS A 856 24.87 -1.38 -9.59
CA LYS A 856 26.19 -1.90 -9.20
C LYS A 856 26.06 -3.36 -8.77
N LYS A 857 26.54 -4.26 -9.64
CA LYS A 857 26.98 -5.65 -9.38
C LYS A 857 26.31 -6.37 -8.22
N LYS A 858 25.44 -7.33 -8.57
CA LYS A 858 25.48 -8.65 -7.91
C LYS A 858 25.64 -9.67 -9.03
N ASP A 859 26.80 -10.31 -9.00
CA ASP A 859 27.14 -11.49 -9.79
C ASP A 859 26.18 -12.65 -9.46
#